data_AF-A0A835Z2M8-F1
#
_entry.id   AF-A0A835Z2M8-F1
#
_cell.length_a   1.000
_cell.length_b   1.000
_cell.length_c   1.000
_cell.angle_alpha   90.00
_cell.angle_beta   90.00
_cell.angle_gamma   90.00
#
_symmetry.space_group_name_H-M   'P 1'
#
loop_
_entity.id
_entity.type
_entity.pdbx_description
1 polymer ?
#
loop_
_entity_poly.entity_id
_entity_poly.type
_entity_poly.pdbx_seq_one_letter_code
_entity_poly.pdbx_strand_id
1 'polypeptide(L)'
;MNASKRAFLSGGDERKLIRASILKKQKTCVRGDLDDVSLHLPGPVKGTPLIVLGLYPGPRAATEVSRTEKEMIKLLDPGADLAWVDFCVLSANHVNCIIDQRTIRTWTGDEELVRDYHSRLIIQLDARANGVPCVYIAGKTCQAAFDEMIELGLLSRLEELSPLGVYLCETGGRQFVTLEGRPHPSWHLVTGGEKTSRDLFAETAAMLNAVSRCSGGGDLCVESMTCHLRVAMQTDPEELVMREEGRVFMTRLLYGNDSGRFIAEHMHMRDVMAYLPEVRELLLKWSKRGLATLKAILTCGALYRNLVAFDTALEAWYVRLEAQFATFMCNSVAARLGDPAFEAVLEAWYGRLGARFATFMCNGVAARLGDPAFDAASDAWYERLGGKVVAFICNSVAARLGNPAFDAVLEAWCRRLGATFSNFMCDSVAARLGDPAFNAALDVWYRRLRANIATFMCDSVAARLGEPAFDVALEAWYGRLGAKFATFTCNSVAARLGNPTFDAALEGWYGRLGTEFATFMCNGIAARLGDPVFDAAMDAWYGRLGGRFVTFMCGSIATRLGDPAFNAVLEVWYRRLGAKFAHFMCNSVAARLGDPAFNAALGVWFGRLRAALATFMCDSVAARLGEPAFDAALEAWYGRLGANFATFTCNSVAARLGAPAFDVALETWYGRLGADFITFMCNSVAARLSDEHFNAVLEVWYRRVGADFAAFMCDGVAARLGDLAFDAALEVWRGRLGAKFASFVCDSVAARLGDPAFDEELRTWGAGDNLAEAGAGAEAAAADVEAEHKQGEEDDENAAPKSCVAGVLWNASAATARW
;
A
#
# COMPACT_ATOMS: atom_id res chain seq x y z
N MET A 1 -12.05 -21.33 48.67
CA MET A 1 -11.99 -21.56 47.20
C MET A 1 -13.28 -22.23 46.79
N ASN A 2 -14.16 -21.55 46.03
CA ASN A 2 -15.52 -22.03 45.75
C ASN A 2 -15.57 -23.29 44.87
N ALA A 3 -16.65 -24.06 45.00
CA ALA A 3 -16.87 -25.32 44.28
C ALA A 3 -16.77 -25.18 42.75
N SER A 4 -17.33 -24.11 42.16
CA SER A 4 -17.22 -23.82 40.73
C SER A 4 -15.76 -23.66 40.27
N LYS A 5 -14.89 -23.10 41.13
CA LYS A 5 -13.45 -22.94 40.87
C LYS A 5 -12.69 -24.27 40.93
N ARG A 6 -13.21 -25.29 41.63
CA ARG A 6 -12.71 -26.68 41.56
C ARG A 6 -13.20 -27.38 40.28
N ALA A 7 -14.48 -27.25 39.93
CA ALA A 7 -15.06 -27.84 38.72
C ALA A 7 -14.39 -27.32 37.43
N PHE A 8 -14.01 -26.04 37.38
CA PHE A 8 -13.24 -25.48 36.25
C PHE A 8 -11.80 -26.04 36.15
N LEU A 9 -11.25 -26.62 37.21
CA LEU A 9 -9.87 -27.14 37.24
C LEU A 9 -9.78 -28.68 37.27
N SER A 10 -10.92 -29.39 37.31
CA SER A 10 -10.98 -30.85 37.52
C SER A 10 -11.12 -31.69 36.24
N GLY A 11 -10.78 -31.15 35.06
CA GLY A 11 -10.66 -31.94 33.83
C GLY A 11 -9.36 -32.76 33.79
N GLY A 12 -9.24 -33.69 32.84
CA GLY A 12 -7.96 -34.34 32.51
C GLY A 12 -6.88 -33.31 32.11
N ASP A 13 -5.60 -33.69 32.19
CA ASP A 13 -4.48 -32.71 32.19
C ASP A 13 -4.42 -31.83 30.93
N GLU A 14 -4.84 -32.35 29.78
CA GLU A 14 -4.99 -31.59 28.54
C GLU A 14 -5.99 -30.41 28.67
N ARG A 15 -7.14 -30.63 29.32
CA ARG A 15 -8.12 -29.57 29.60
C ARG A 15 -7.61 -28.55 30.63
N LYS A 16 -6.68 -28.93 31.52
CA LYS A 16 -6.03 -27.98 32.44
C LYS A 16 -5.03 -27.09 31.70
N LEU A 17 -4.25 -27.65 30.78
CA LEU A 17 -3.27 -26.92 29.96
C LEU A 17 -3.96 -25.87 29.09
N ILE A 18 -5.01 -26.24 28.37
CA ILE A 18 -5.81 -25.31 27.54
C ILE A 18 -6.39 -24.18 28.40
N ARG A 19 -6.99 -24.49 29.56
CA ARG A 19 -7.53 -23.46 30.47
C ARG A 19 -6.47 -22.54 31.07
N ALA A 20 -5.24 -23.02 31.26
CA ALA A 20 -4.11 -22.18 31.68
C ALA A 20 -3.63 -21.24 30.55
N SER A 21 -3.64 -21.70 29.30
CA SER A 21 -3.35 -20.90 28.10
C SER A 21 -4.38 -19.77 27.92
N ILE A 22 -5.67 -20.10 27.92
CA ILE A 22 -6.80 -19.15 27.89
C ILE A 22 -6.65 -18.07 28.98
N LEU A 23 -6.41 -18.48 30.23
CA LEU A 23 -6.28 -17.52 31.33
C LEU A 23 -5.04 -16.62 31.18
N LYS A 24 -3.95 -17.14 30.62
CA LYS A 24 -2.74 -16.35 30.29
C LYS A 24 -3.05 -15.31 29.19
N LYS A 25 -3.79 -15.69 28.15
CA LYS A 25 -4.26 -14.75 27.11
C LYS A 25 -5.17 -13.68 27.71
N GLN A 26 -6.17 -14.05 28.51
CA GLN A 26 -7.12 -13.08 29.05
C GLN A 26 -6.48 -12.06 30.01
N LYS A 27 -5.44 -12.46 30.76
CA LYS A 27 -4.67 -11.52 31.59
C LYS A 27 -4.05 -10.35 30.81
N THR A 28 -3.91 -10.43 29.50
CA THR A 28 -3.39 -9.32 28.67
C THR A 28 -4.33 -8.11 28.59
N CYS A 29 -5.62 -8.24 28.94
CA CYS A 29 -6.50 -7.07 29.02
C CYS A 29 -6.39 -6.30 30.34
N VAL A 30 -5.57 -6.75 31.30
CA VAL A 30 -5.47 -6.11 32.62
C VAL A 30 -4.45 -4.98 32.58
N ARG A 31 -4.91 -3.76 32.86
CA ARG A 31 -4.09 -2.54 32.99
C ARG A 31 -3.79 -2.28 34.47
N GLY A 32 -2.64 -2.73 34.94
CA GLY A 32 -2.21 -2.57 36.33
C GLY A 32 -1.87 -3.91 36.96
N ASP A 33 -2.14 -4.05 38.25
CA ASP A 33 -1.86 -5.27 38.99
C ASP A 33 -2.85 -6.40 38.62
N LEU A 34 -2.37 -7.64 38.61
CA LEU A 34 -3.20 -8.83 38.45
C LEU A 34 -3.95 -9.20 39.74
N ASP A 35 -3.51 -8.70 40.89
CA ASP A 35 -4.23 -8.89 42.16
C ASP A 35 -5.49 -8.01 42.26
N ASP A 36 -5.62 -6.97 41.42
CA ASP A 36 -6.82 -6.14 41.28
C ASP A 36 -7.96 -6.80 40.45
N VAL A 37 -7.74 -8.01 39.91
CA VAL A 37 -8.75 -8.77 39.17
C VAL A 37 -9.02 -10.14 39.77
N SER A 38 -10.26 -10.61 39.63
CA SER A 38 -10.69 -11.92 40.11
C SER A 38 -11.33 -12.75 38.98
N LEU A 39 -11.01 -14.05 38.97
CA LEU A 39 -11.62 -15.02 38.06
C LEU A 39 -13.08 -15.25 38.45
N HIS A 40 -14.00 -14.84 37.59
CA HIS A 40 -15.44 -14.98 37.75
C HIS A 40 -15.98 -15.94 36.68
N LEU A 41 -16.54 -17.07 37.13
CA LEU A 41 -17.11 -18.12 36.29
C LEU A 41 -18.46 -18.51 36.90
N PRO A 42 -19.58 -17.99 36.37
CA PRO A 42 -20.91 -18.40 36.77
C PRO A 42 -21.08 -19.91 36.66
N GLY A 43 -21.78 -20.51 37.62
CA GLY A 43 -22.22 -21.91 37.50
C GLY A 43 -23.38 -22.04 36.49
N PRO A 44 -23.74 -23.27 36.08
CA PRO A 44 -24.97 -23.52 35.35
C PRO A 44 -26.18 -23.07 36.18
N VAL A 45 -27.01 -22.16 35.64
CA VAL A 45 -28.21 -21.66 36.32
C VAL A 45 -29.43 -22.47 35.89
N LYS A 46 -30.16 -23.06 36.83
CA LYS A 46 -31.30 -23.93 36.53
C LYS A 46 -32.57 -23.11 36.32
N GLY A 47 -33.30 -23.41 35.24
CA GLY A 47 -34.62 -22.83 34.98
C GLY A 47 -34.61 -21.48 34.25
N THR A 48 -33.42 -20.93 33.95
CA THR A 48 -33.24 -19.67 33.26
C THR A 48 -33.85 -19.66 31.84
N PRO A 49 -34.74 -18.69 31.50
CA PRO A 49 -35.20 -18.50 30.14
C PRO A 49 -34.18 -17.75 29.25
N LEU A 50 -33.35 -16.88 29.83
CA LEU A 50 -32.43 -15.97 29.13
C LEU A 50 -30.95 -16.16 29.53
N ILE A 51 -30.13 -16.54 28.56
CA ILE A 51 -28.67 -16.49 28.62
C ILE A 51 -28.21 -15.16 27.99
N VAL A 52 -27.23 -14.49 28.60
CA VAL A 52 -26.61 -13.28 28.05
C VAL A 52 -25.14 -13.54 27.72
N LEU A 53 -24.79 -13.36 26.43
CA LEU A 53 -23.41 -13.36 25.97
C LEU A 53 -22.80 -11.98 26.21
N GLY A 54 -22.21 -11.80 27.40
CA GLY A 54 -21.58 -10.58 27.90
C GLY A 54 -20.11 -10.44 27.50
N LEU A 55 -19.56 -9.24 27.67
CA LEU A 55 -18.17 -8.95 27.28
C LEU A 55 -17.16 -9.30 28.39
N TYR A 56 -17.46 -8.84 29.61
CA TYR A 56 -16.70 -9.09 30.83
C TYR A 56 -17.59 -8.79 32.05
N PRO A 57 -17.41 -9.51 33.17
CA PRO A 57 -18.19 -9.31 34.38
C PRO A 57 -17.87 -7.96 35.04
N GLY A 58 -18.92 -7.24 35.46
CA GLY A 58 -18.79 -5.98 36.21
C GLY A 58 -18.10 -6.13 37.57
N PRO A 59 -17.80 -5.02 38.28
CA PRO A 59 -17.06 -5.09 39.53
C PRO A 59 -17.86 -5.83 40.61
N ARG A 60 -17.18 -6.66 41.41
CA ARG A 60 -17.78 -7.44 42.51
C ARG A 60 -18.87 -8.45 42.11
N ALA A 61 -18.87 -8.91 40.85
CA ALA A 61 -19.81 -9.93 40.36
C ALA A 61 -19.85 -11.24 41.20
N ALA A 62 -18.81 -11.51 42.00
CA ALA A 62 -18.77 -12.67 42.90
C ALA A 62 -19.72 -12.61 44.12
N THR A 63 -20.31 -11.44 44.45
CA THR A 63 -21.14 -11.26 45.65
C THR A 63 -22.45 -10.48 45.46
N GLU A 64 -22.59 -9.70 44.37
CA GLU A 64 -23.80 -8.91 44.12
C GLU A 64 -24.23 -8.99 42.65
N VAL A 65 -25.54 -9.26 42.43
CA VAL A 65 -26.20 -9.07 41.14
C VAL A 65 -26.01 -7.61 40.72
N SER A 66 -25.45 -7.39 39.53
CA SER A 66 -25.04 -6.07 39.08
C SER A 66 -26.25 -5.14 38.87
N ARG A 67 -26.04 -3.81 38.85
CA ARG A 67 -27.17 -2.87 38.70
C ARG A 67 -27.85 -3.02 37.33
N THR A 68 -27.08 -3.22 36.26
CA THR A 68 -27.57 -3.56 34.92
C THR A 68 -28.44 -4.80 34.95
N GLU A 69 -27.95 -5.86 35.59
CA GLU A 69 -28.59 -7.17 35.68
C GLU A 69 -29.91 -7.09 36.48
N LYS A 70 -29.95 -6.31 37.56
CA LYS A 70 -31.19 -5.98 38.29
C LYS A 70 -32.21 -5.26 37.43
N GLU A 71 -31.80 -4.34 36.56
CA GLU A 71 -32.74 -3.70 35.61
C GLU A 71 -33.20 -4.67 34.51
N MET A 72 -32.33 -5.54 33.99
CA MET A 72 -32.76 -6.59 33.05
C MET A 72 -33.75 -7.56 33.69
N ILE A 73 -33.52 -8.01 34.93
CA ILE A 73 -34.44 -8.89 35.67
C ILE A 73 -35.80 -8.20 35.90
N LYS A 74 -35.83 -6.89 36.18
CA LYS A 74 -37.10 -6.12 36.31
C LYS A 74 -37.88 -5.96 35.00
N LEU A 75 -37.19 -6.02 33.85
CA LEU A 75 -37.79 -5.90 32.52
C LEU A 75 -38.29 -7.25 31.98
N LEU A 76 -37.74 -8.33 32.52
CA LEU A 76 -38.23 -9.70 32.39
C LEU A 76 -39.29 -9.99 33.48
N ASP A 77 -39.89 -11.18 33.45
CA ASP A 77 -40.96 -11.52 34.37
C ASP A 77 -40.44 -11.60 35.83
N PRO A 78 -41.15 -11.05 36.85
CA PRO A 78 -40.62 -10.95 38.22
C PRO A 78 -40.39 -12.32 38.87
N GLY A 79 -39.16 -12.83 38.75
CA GLY A 79 -38.77 -14.18 39.19
C GLY A 79 -37.90 -14.95 38.19
N ALA A 80 -37.64 -14.40 37.01
CA ALA A 80 -36.73 -15.00 36.03
C ALA A 80 -35.25 -14.86 36.46
N ASP A 81 -34.62 -15.99 36.82
CA ASP A 81 -33.16 -16.10 36.91
C ASP A 81 -32.53 -16.02 35.52
N LEU A 82 -31.43 -15.28 35.36
CA LEU A 82 -30.67 -15.19 34.11
C LEU A 82 -29.27 -15.80 34.25
N ALA A 83 -28.63 -16.12 33.12
CA ALA A 83 -27.29 -16.70 33.08
C ALA A 83 -26.34 -15.84 32.24
N TRP A 84 -25.27 -15.31 32.85
CA TRP A 84 -24.20 -14.65 32.12
C TRP A 84 -23.16 -15.65 31.62
N VAL A 85 -22.75 -15.48 30.37
CA VAL A 85 -21.53 -16.06 29.81
C VAL A 85 -20.72 -14.90 29.27
N ASP A 86 -19.63 -14.56 29.94
CA ASP A 86 -18.78 -13.43 29.55
C ASP A 86 -17.60 -13.85 28.67
N PHE A 87 -17.26 -13.09 27.63
CA PHE A 87 -16.14 -13.44 26.76
C PHE A 87 -14.81 -13.46 27.55
N CYS A 88 -14.54 -12.40 28.30
CA CYS A 88 -13.49 -12.36 29.33
C CYS A 88 -14.04 -12.78 30.70
N VAL A 89 -13.37 -13.71 31.39
CA VAL A 89 -13.77 -14.21 32.72
C VAL A 89 -13.07 -13.50 33.89
N LEU A 90 -12.42 -12.36 33.62
CA LEU A 90 -11.79 -11.50 34.63
C LEU A 90 -12.72 -10.34 35.01
N SER A 91 -13.07 -10.27 36.30
CA SER A 91 -13.80 -9.15 36.92
C SER A 91 -12.80 -8.23 37.61
N ALA A 92 -12.97 -6.91 37.50
CA ALA A 92 -12.21 -5.96 38.31
C ALA A 92 -12.74 -5.94 39.76
N ASN A 93 -11.85 -5.93 40.75
CA ASN A 93 -12.26 -5.92 42.16
C ASN A 93 -12.89 -4.58 42.58
N HIS A 94 -12.51 -3.49 41.89
CA HIS A 94 -12.88 -2.12 42.27
C HIS A 94 -13.45 -1.27 41.11
N VAL A 95 -12.77 -1.21 39.96
CA VAL A 95 -13.14 -0.31 38.84
C VAL A 95 -12.89 -0.93 37.46
N ASN A 96 -13.88 -0.80 36.56
CA ASN A 96 -13.82 -1.39 35.21
C ASN A 96 -12.73 -0.82 34.29
N CYS A 97 -12.12 0.34 34.62
CA CYS A 97 -11.06 0.94 33.79
C CYS A 97 -9.76 0.11 33.72
N ILE A 98 -9.60 -0.85 34.65
CA ILE A 98 -8.51 -1.84 34.67
C ILE A 98 -8.67 -2.88 33.54
N ILE A 99 -9.90 -3.12 33.05
CA ILE A 99 -10.16 -4.08 31.96
C ILE A 99 -10.19 -3.35 30.61
N ASP A 100 -9.18 -3.61 29.78
CA ASP A 100 -9.05 -3.00 28.46
C ASP A 100 -9.97 -3.66 27.41
N GLN A 101 -11.13 -3.03 27.21
CA GLN A 101 -12.08 -3.44 26.17
C GLN A 101 -11.52 -3.35 24.74
N ARG A 102 -10.46 -2.56 24.48
CA ARG A 102 -9.81 -2.54 23.16
C ARG A 102 -9.03 -3.84 22.94
N THR A 103 -8.35 -4.32 23.97
CA THR A 103 -7.66 -5.62 23.96
C THR A 103 -8.65 -6.76 23.76
N ILE A 104 -9.77 -6.78 24.50
CA ILE A 104 -10.81 -7.82 24.35
C ILE A 104 -11.38 -7.86 22.92
N ARG A 105 -11.51 -6.70 22.25
CA ARG A 105 -11.94 -6.64 20.84
C ARG A 105 -10.99 -7.31 19.85
N THR A 106 -9.70 -7.42 20.17
CA THR A 106 -8.73 -8.11 19.30
C THR A 106 -8.85 -9.63 19.38
N TRP A 107 -9.54 -10.15 20.40
CA TRP A 107 -9.66 -11.60 20.62
C TRP A 107 -10.80 -12.26 19.85
N THR A 108 -11.64 -11.50 19.14
CA THR A 108 -12.86 -12.06 18.51
C THR A 108 -12.56 -13.06 17.40
N GLY A 109 -11.34 -13.05 16.84
CA GLY A 109 -10.81 -14.09 15.92
C GLY A 109 -9.71 -14.97 16.54
N ASP A 110 -9.57 -15.00 17.87
CA ASP A 110 -8.70 -15.98 18.55
C ASP A 110 -9.51 -17.26 18.80
N GLU A 111 -9.29 -18.26 17.94
CA GLU A 111 -10.02 -19.53 17.94
C GLU A 111 -10.06 -20.21 19.32
N GLU A 112 -9.00 -20.12 20.12
CA GLU A 112 -8.94 -20.75 21.45
C GLU A 112 -9.89 -20.06 22.45
N LEU A 113 -9.95 -18.72 22.40
CA LEU A 113 -10.85 -17.92 23.23
C LEU A 113 -12.31 -18.06 22.78
N VAL A 114 -12.56 -18.14 21.48
CA VAL A 114 -13.91 -18.35 20.92
C VAL A 114 -14.43 -19.77 21.23
N ARG A 115 -13.59 -20.81 21.12
CA ARG A 115 -13.95 -22.18 21.53
C ARG A 115 -14.20 -22.31 23.03
N ASP A 116 -13.47 -21.61 23.89
CA ASP A 116 -13.78 -21.55 25.33
C ASP A 116 -15.12 -20.86 25.61
N TYR A 117 -15.38 -19.74 24.94
CA TYR A 117 -16.61 -18.98 25.09
C TYR A 117 -17.84 -19.80 24.66
N HIS A 118 -17.75 -20.47 23.51
CA HIS A 118 -18.72 -21.45 23.01
C HIS A 118 -18.91 -22.62 23.98
N SER A 119 -17.82 -23.20 24.51
CA SER A 119 -17.90 -24.29 25.49
C SER A 119 -18.66 -23.89 26.76
N ARG A 120 -18.55 -22.62 27.18
CA ARG A 120 -19.28 -22.09 28.34
C ARG A 120 -20.74 -21.77 28.04
N LEU A 121 -21.08 -21.40 26.79
CA LEU A 121 -22.46 -21.34 26.32
C LEU A 121 -23.13 -22.72 26.35
N ILE A 122 -22.49 -23.77 25.82
CA ILE A 122 -23.02 -25.14 25.87
C ILE A 122 -23.37 -25.58 27.29
N ILE A 123 -22.50 -25.30 28.27
CA ILE A 123 -22.75 -25.64 29.69
C ILE A 123 -24.04 -24.99 30.23
N GLN A 124 -24.39 -23.78 29.79
CA GLN A 124 -25.65 -23.13 30.17
C GLN A 124 -26.85 -23.67 29.38
N LEU A 125 -26.68 -24.00 28.09
CA LEU A 125 -27.73 -24.65 27.29
C LEU A 125 -28.12 -26.02 27.87
N ASP A 126 -27.13 -26.84 28.25
CA ASP A 126 -27.35 -28.17 28.87
C ASP A 126 -27.90 -28.11 30.31
N ALA A 127 -27.79 -26.97 30.99
CA ALA A 127 -28.35 -26.77 32.33
C ALA A 127 -29.89 -26.75 32.34
N ARG A 128 -30.52 -26.54 31.17
CA ARG A 128 -31.98 -26.45 31.01
C ARG A 128 -32.57 -27.77 30.53
N ALA A 129 -33.57 -28.26 31.27
CA ALA A 129 -34.25 -29.52 30.96
C ALA A 129 -35.40 -29.36 29.94
N ASN A 130 -36.11 -28.22 29.96
CA ASN A 130 -37.36 -28.02 29.21
C ASN A 130 -37.38 -26.66 28.48
N GLY A 131 -37.85 -26.67 27.23
CA GLY A 131 -38.01 -25.47 26.39
C GLY A 131 -36.69 -24.95 25.78
N VAL A 132 -36.84 -24.12 24.75
CA VAL A 132 -35.71 -23.58 23.96
C VAL A 132 -35.09 -22.38 24.71
N PRO A 133 -33.76 -22.29 24.92
CA PRO A 133 -33.14 -21.11 25.54
C PRO A 133 -33.21 -19.86 24.67
N CYS A 134 -33.40 -18.68 25.26
CA CYS A 134 -33.11 -17.40 24.60
C CYS A 134 -31.65 -17.00 24.90
N VAL A 135 -30.90 -16.54 23.90
CA VAL A 135 -29.49 -16.15 23.99
C VAL A 135 -29.32 -14.74 23.43
N TYR A 136 -29.09 -13.77 24.32
CA TYR A 136 -28.92 -12.38 23.96
C TYR A 136 -27.45 -12.03 23.73
N ILE A 137 -27.13 -11.51 22.54
CA ILE A 137 -25.76 -11.16 22.15
C ILE A 137 -25.50 -9.69 22.49
N ALA A 138 -24.80 -9.44 23.60
CA ALA A 138 -24.72 -8.10 24.20
C ALA A 138 -23.66 -7.19 23.53
N GLY A 139 -23.99 -6.64 22.37
CA GLY A 139 -23.19 -5.62 21.69
C GLY A 139 -22.12 -6.15 20.72
N LYS A 140 -21.50 -5.23 19.98
CA LYS A 140 -20.71 -5.53 18.77
C LYS A 140 -19.57 -6.53 18.97
N THR A 141 -18.90 -6.54 20.11
CA THR A 141 -17.75 -7.44 20.36
C THR A 141 -18.21 -8.87 20.65
N CYS A 142 -19.30 -9.05 21.40
CA CYS A 142 -19.91 -10.36 21.59
C CYS A 142 -20.52 -10.88 20.29
N GLN A 143 -21.09 -9.97 19.46
CA GLN A 143 -21.59 -10.31 18.12
C GLN A 143 -20.48 -10.86 17.23
N ALA A 144 -19.36 -10.15 17.10
CA ALA A 144 -18.22 -10.62 16.31
C ALA A 144 -17.68 -11.99 16.80
N ALA A 145 -17.57 -12.20 18.11
CA ALA A 145 -17.16 -13.50 18.66
C ALA A 145 -18.21 -14.60 18.42
N PHE A 146 -19.51 -14.27 18.33
CA PHE A 146 -20.58 -15.22 18.02
C PHE A 146 -20.64 -15.54 16.52
N ASP A 147 -20.39 -14.56 15.65
CA ASP A 147 -20.24 -14.76 14.21
C ASP A 147 -19.02 -15.67 13.92
N GLU A 148 -17.88 -15.48 14.60
CA GLU A 148 -16.73 -16.38 14.53
C GLU A 148 -17.07 -17.82 14.96
N MET A 149 -17.96 -18.03 15.96
CA MET A 149 -18.41 -19.39 16.29
C MET A 149 -19.15 -20.07 15.13
N ILE A 150 -19.83 -19.30 14.29
CA ILE A 150 -20.52 -19.81 13.10
C ILE A 150 -19.51 -20.13 12.00
N GLU A 151 -18.53 -19.25 11.76
CA GLU A 151 -17.47 -19.46 10.77
C GLU A 151 -16.58 -20.68 11.12
N LEU A 152 -16.30 -20.89 12.41
CA LEU A 152 -15.60 -22.08 12.93
C LEU A 152 -16.46 -23.36 12.95
N GLY A 153 -17.74 -23.29 12.54
CA GLY A 153 -18.67 -24.43 12.52
C GLY A 153 -19.06 -24.96 13.91
N LEU A 154 -18.91 -24.14 14.96
CA LEU A 154 -19.27 -24.51 16.34
C LEU A 154 -20.79 -24.47 16.58
N LEU A 155 -21.49 -23.60 15.85
CA LEU A 155 -22.94 -23.47 15.86
C LEU A 155 -23.46 -23.05 14.48
N SER A 156 -24.73 -23.31 14.20
CA SER A 156 -25.39 -22.97 12.93
C SER A 156 -26.66 -22.18 13.16
N ARG A 157 -26.93 -21.16 12.34
CA ARG A 157 -28.27 -20.54 12.23
C ARG A 157 -29.16 -21.45 11.38
N LEU A 158 -30.29 -21.90 11.92
CA LEU A 158 -31.27 -22.74 11.22
C LEU A 158 -32.34 -21.90 10.50
N GLU A 159 -32.93 -20.93 11.20
CA GLU A 159 -34.09 -20.16 10.75
C GLU A 159 -34.03 -18.71 11.26
N GLU A 160 -34.60 -17.78 10.51
CA GLU A 160 -34.78 -16.38 10.95
C GLU A 160 -36.22 -16.20 11.44
N LEU A 161 -36.41 -16.20 12.76
CA LEU A 161 -37.72 -16.09 13.40
C LEU A 161 -38.25 -14.66 13.41
N SER A 162 -37.36 -13.67 13.35
CA SER A 162 -37.72 -12.28 13.06
C SER A 162 -36.52 -11.51 12.52
N PRO A 163 -36.69 -10.69 11.47
CA PRO A 163 -35.62 -9.87 10.92
C PRO A 163 -35.24 -8.66 11.80
N LEU A 164 -35.84 -8.52 12.98
CA LEU A 164 -35.34 -7.66 14.05
C LEU A 164 -34.08 -8.23 14.76
N GLY A 165 -33.48 -9.28 14.19
CA GLY A 165 -32.29 -9.97 14.67
C GLY A 165 -32.58 -11.17 15.56
N VAL A 166 -33.66 -11.92 15.30
CA VAL A 166 -34.05 -13.12 16.07
C VAL A 166 -33.91 -14.37 15.21
N TYR A 167 -33.03 -15.29 15.60
CA TYR A 167 -32.76 -16.51 14.85
C TYR A 167 -32.96 -17.75 15.71
N LEU A 168 -33.41 -18.85 15.09
CA LEU A 168 -33.25 -20.18 15.66
C LEU A 168 -31.85 -20.69 15.31
N CYS A 169 -31.08 -21.09 16.30
CA CYS A 169 -29.72 -21.59 16.17
C CYS A 169 -29.59 -22.98 16.77
N GLU A 170 -28.59 -23.74 16.34
CA GLU A 170 -28.25 -25.06 16.87
C GLU A 170 -26.77 -25.15 17.23
N THR A 171 -26.46 -25.84 18.32
CA THR A 171 -25.12 -26.36 18.58
C THR A 171 -25.21 -27.72 19.26
N GLY A 172 -24.49 -28.73 18.75
CA GLY A 172 -24.45 -30.06 19.34
C GLY A 172 -25.82 -30.75 19.53
N GLY A 173 -26.79 -30.52 18.63
CA GLY A 173 -28.15 -31.04 18.76
C GLY A 173 -29.05 -30.25 19.72
N ARG A 174 -28.59 -29.12 20.28
CA ARG A 174 -29.37 -28.21 21.12
C ARG A 174 -29.80 -26.99 20.33
N GLN A 175 -31.11 -26.79 20.19
CA GLN A 175 -31.68 -25.58 19.62
C GLN A 175 -31.81 -24.47 20.67
N PHE A 176 -31.58 -23.23 20.27
CA PHE A 176 -31.75 -22.00 21.06
C PHE A 176 -32.13 -20.83 20.15
N VAL A 177 -32.87 -19.84 20.68
CA VAL A 177 -33.20 -18.61 19.96
C VAL A 177 -32.18 -17.53 20.31
N THR A 178 -31.60 -16.83 19.33
CA THR A 178 -30.73 -15.68 19.56
C THR A 178 -31.47 -14.35 19.45
N LEU A 179 -30.96 -13.32 20.14
CA LEU A 179 -31.24 -11.91 19.83
C LEU A 179 -29.92 -11.20 19.53
N GLU A 180 -29.76 -10.80 18.27
CA GLU A 180 -28.49 -10.42 17.65
C GLU A 180 -28.42 -8.93 17.25
N GLY A 181 -27.21 -8.40 17.11
CA GLY A 181 -26.96 -7.05 16.61
C GLY A 181 -27.47 -5.91 17.51
N ARG A 182 -27.88 -6.18 18.74
CA ARG A 182 -28.44 -5.20 19.68
C ARG A 182 -27.33 -4.56 20.55
N PRO A 183 -27.51 -3.31 21.03
CA PRO A 183 -26.49 -2.64 21.84
C PRO A 183 -26.27 -3.36 23.18
N HIS A 184 -25.07 -3.26 23.76
CA HIS A 184 -24.81 -3.80 25.10
C HIS A 184 -25.68 -3.06 26.16
N PRO A 185 -26.28 -3.77 27.13
CA PRO A 185 -27.04 -3.15 28.21
C PRO A 185 -26.07 -2.45 29.19
N SER A 186 -25.67 -1.21 28.90
CA SER A 186 -24.78 -0.44 29.78
C SER A 186 -25.52 0.70 30.46
N TRP A 187 -25.35 0.83 31.78
CA TRP A 187 -26.08 1.78 32.62
C TRP A 187 -25.94 3.26 32.19
N HIS A 188 -24.82 3.61 31.53
CA HIS A 188 -24.61 4.96 30.98
C HIS A 188 -25.60 5.32 29.87
N LEU A 189 -26.07 4.34 29.08
CA LEU A 189 -27.13 4.54 28.08
C LEU A 189 -28.48 4.82 28.73
N VAL A 190 -28.73 4.24 29.92
CA VAL A 190 -29.99 4.34 30.66
C VAL A 190 -30.12 5.67 31.42
N THR A 191 -29.04 6.15 32.04
CA THR A 191 -29.09 7.31 32.97
C THR A 191 -28.58 8.65 32.44
N GLY A 192 -27.94 8.67 31.26
CA GLY A 192 -27.40 9.92 30.69
C GLY A 192 -27.34 9.99 29.16
N GLY A 193 -27.77 8.94 28.45
CA GLY A 193 -27.72 8.91 26.99
C GLY A 193 -28.74 9.81 26.30
N GLU A 194 -28.50 10.10 25.02
CA GLU A 194 -29.49 10.66 24.09
C GLU A 194 -30.82 9.88 24.16
N LYS A 195 -31.94 10.54 23.85
CA LYS A 195 -33.27 9.92 23.84
C LYS A 195 -33.30 8.62 23.03
N THR A 196 -32.73 8.66 21.83
CA THR A 196 -32.49 7.52 20.91
C THR A 196 -31.83 6.30 21.57
N SER A 197 -30.85 6.50 22.47
CA SER A 197 -30.17 5.40 23.16
C SER A 197 -31.05 4.73 24.21
N ARG A 198 -31.94 5.50 24.85
CA ARG A 198 -32.93 4.98 25.80
C ARG A 198 -34.07 4.26 25.07
N ASP A 199 -34.55 4.83 23.97
CA ASP A 199 -35.58 4.24 23.12
C ASP A 199 -35.12 2.88 22.55
N LEU A 200 -33.87 2.78 22.04
CA LEU A 200 -33.29 1.53 21.51
C LEU A 200 -33.09 0.46 22.60
N PHE A 201 -32.80 0.86 23.84
CA PHE A 201 -32.73 -0.08 24.97
C PHE A 201 -34.12 -0.57 25.38
N ALA A 202 -35.13 0.30 25.40
CA ALA A 202 -36.51 -0.07 25.66
C ALA A 202 -37.05 -1.04 24.59
N GLU A 203 -36.76 -0.80 23.31
CA GLU A 203 -37.06 -1.74 22.21
C GLU A 203 -36.39 -3.10 22.44
N THR A 204 -35.09 -3.10 22.76
CA THR A 204 -34.34 -4.35 23.04
C THR A 204 -34.94 -5.12 24.22
N ALA A 205 -35.38 -4.43 25.28
CA ALA A 205 -36.03 -5.05 26.43
C ALA A 205 -37.41 -5.64 26.09
N ALA A 206 -38.22 -4.91 25.31
CA ALA A 206 -39.50 -5.40 24.79
C ALA A 206 -39.32 -6.67 23.94
N MET A 207 -38.30 -6.68 23.07
CA MET A 207 -37.95 -7.86 22.29
C MET A 207 -37.54 -9.05 23.15
N LEU A 208 -36.68 -8.87 24.17
CA LEU A 208 -36.27 -9.94 25.06
C LEU A 208 -37.46 -10.57 25.80
N ASN A 209 -38.41 -9.74 26.23
CA ASN A 209 -39.66 -10.19 26.86
C ASN A 209 -40.54 -10.98 25.88
N ALA A 210 -40.68 -10.51 24.63
CA ALA A 210 -41.39 -11.24 23.57
C ALA A 210 -40.76 -12.61 23.27
N VAL A 211 -39.45 -12.64 22.98
CA VAL A 211 -38.71 -13.87 22.66
C VAL A 211 -38.79 -14.86 23.83
N SER A 212 -38.62 -14.39 25.07
CA SER A 212 -38.69 -15.20 26.28
C SER A 212 -40.06 -15.87 26.49
N ARG A 213 -41.15 -15.24 26.02
CA ARG A 213 -42.50 -15.82 26.10
C ARG A 213 -42.69 -16.95 25.10
N CYS A 214 -42.24 -16.76 23.85
CA CYS A 214 -42.27 -17.83 22.82
C CYS A 214 -41.47 -19.07 23.26
N SER A 215 -40.29 -18.85 23.85
CA SER A 215 -39.36 -19.90 24.27
C SER A 215 -39.77 -20.66 25.55
N GLY A 216 -40.90 -20.31 26.17
CA GLY A 216 -41.41 -20.93 27.39
C GLY A 216 -42.17 -22.24 27.20
N GLY A 217 -42.68 -22.53 26.00
CA GLY A 217 -43.46 -23.75 25.72
C GLY A 217 -44.51 -23.66 24.60
N GLY A 218 -44.39 -22.68 23.70
CA GLY A 218 -45.24 -22.57 22.51
C GLY A 218 -44.53 -23.06 21.24
N ASP A 219 -45.26 -23.08 20.12
CA ASP A 219 -44.70 -23.39 18.81
C ASP A 219 -43.77 -22.24 18.36
N LEU A 220 -42.53 -22.57 18.01
CA LEU A 220 -41.46 -21.61 17.74
C LEU A 220 -41.33 -21.35 16.23
N CYS A 221 -42.34 -20.69 15.67
CA CYS A 221 -42.38 -20.26 14.28
C CYS A 221 -42.32 -18.73 14.13
N VAL A 222 -42.02 -18.26 12.92
CA VAL A 222 -41.99 -16.83 12.54
C VAL A 222 -43.28 -16.09 12.92
N GLU A 223 -44.44 -16.72 12.72
CA GLU A 223 -45.76 -16.12 12.97
C GLU A 223 -46.00 -15.85 14.46
N SER A 224 -45.68 -16.84 15.30
CA SER A 224 -45.73 -16.78 16.77
C SER A 224 -44.79 -15.69 17.29
N MET A 225 -43.53 -15.70 16.83
CA MET A 225 -42.52 -14.71 17.21
C MET A 225 -42.93 -13.28 16.82
N THR A 226 -43.43 -13.10 15.59
CA THR A 226 -43.92 -11.81 15.09
C THR A 226 -45.13 -11.30 15.87
N CYS A 227 -46.05 -12.20 16.27
CA CYS A 227 -47.20 -11.85 17.11
C CYS A 227 -46.76 -11.34 18.49
N HIS A 228 -45.83 -12.03 19.15
CA HIS A 228 -45.34 -11.62 20.46
C HIS A 228 -44.51 -10.32 20.41
N LEU A 229 -43.69 -10.13 19.37
CA LEU A 229 -42.95 -8.88 19.14
C LEU A 229 -43.87 -7.68 18.93
N ARG A 230 -44.94 -7.84 18.14
CA ARG A 230 -45.99 -6.82 17.94
C ARG A 230 -46.59 -6.33 19.26
N VAL A 231 -47.01 -7.26 20.11
CA VAL A 231 -47.61 -6.94 21.42
C VAL A 231 -46.61 -6.25 22.35
N ALA A 232 -45.35 -6.70 22.36
CA ALA A 232 -44.33 -6.14 23.25
C ALA A 232 -43.85 -4.74 22.83
N MET A 233 -43.68 -4.49 21.53
CA MET A 233 -43.16 -3.21 21.03
C MET A 233 -44.23 -2.14 20.77
N GLN A 234 -45.52 -2.46 20.94
CA GLN A 234 -46.66 -1.55 20.68
C GLN A 234 -46.63 -0.93 19.26
N THR A 235 -46.02 -1.64 18.30
CA THR A 235 -45.82 -1.20 16.93
C THR A 235 -46.88 -1.83 16.02
N ASP A 236 -47.33 -1.10 15.01
CA ASP A 236 -48.29 -1.64 14.05
C ASP A 236 -47.68 -2.83 13.29
N PRO A 237 -48.38 -3.98 13.13
CA PRO A 237 -47.91 -5.06 12.26
C PRO A 237 -47.58 -4.62 10.84
N GLU A 238 -48.30 -3.65 10.27
CA GLU A 238 -48.00 -3.12 8.94
C GLU A 238 -46.65 -2.39 8.94
N GLU A 239 -46.34 -1.60 9.97
CA GLU A 239 -45.04 -0.92 10.08
C GLU A 239 -43.88 -1.92 10.23
N LEU A 240 -44.08 -3.04 10.93
CA LEU A 240 -43.06 -4.09 11.05
C LEU A 240 -42.76 -4.78 9.71
N VAL A 241 -43.78 -5.05 8.90
CA VAL A 241 -43.62 -5.59 7.54
C VAL A 241 -42.94 -4.57 6.64
N MET A 242 -43.40 -3.31 6.67
CA MET A 242 -42.80 -2.21 5.89
C MET A 242 -41.32 -2.02 6.23
N ARG A 243 -40.94 -2.01 7.51
CA ARG A 243 -39.54 -1.94 7.96
C ARG A 243 -38.71 -3.10 7.41
N GLU A 244 -39.30 -4.30 7.28
CA GLU A 244 -38.60 -5.44 6.69
C GLU A 244 -38.41 -5.31 5.18
N GLU A 245 -39.45 -4.94 4.44
CA GLU A 245 -39.31 -4.60 3.03
C GLU A 245 -38.25 -3.51 2.80
N GLY A 246 -38.16 -2.54 3.72
CA GLY A 246 -37.11 -1.52 3.72
C GLY A 246 -35.70 -2.10 3.87
N ARG A 247 -35.50 -3.10 4.72
CA ARG A 247 -34.21 -3.82 4.85
C ARG A 247 -33.89 -4.64 3.61
N VAL A 248 -34.84 -5.44 3.10
CA VAL A 248 -34.67 -6.24 1.87
C VAL A 248 -34.35 -5.33 0.67
N PHE A 249 -35.04 -4.19 0.56
CA PHE A 249 -34.74 -3.16 -0.43
C PHE A 249 -33.29 -2.63 -0.29
N MET A 250 -32.85 -2.31 0.93
CA MET A 250 -31.50 -1.82 1.19
C MET A 250 -30.41 -2.87 0.87
N THR A 251 -30.60 -4.13 1.22
CA THR A 251 -29.63 -5.19 0.89
C THR A 251 -29.58 -5.48 -0.59
N ARG A 252 -30.73 -5.43 -1.28
CA ARG A 252 -30.82 -5.54 -2.74
C ARG A 252 -30.05 -4.40 -3.41
N LEU A 253 -30.23 -3.18 -2.92
CA LEU A 253 -29.59 -1.97 -3.44
C LEU A 253 -28.07 -1.94 -3.21
N LEU A 254 -27.59 -2.42 -2.06
CA LEU A 254 -26.18 -2.30 -1.65
C LEU A 254 -25.31 -3.53 -1.97
N TYR A 255 -25.92 -4.72 -2.03
CA TYR A 255 -25.23 -6.00 -2.16
C TYR A 255 -25.79 -6.92 -3.26
N GLY A 256 -26.90 -6.54 -3.91
CA GLY A 256 -27.56 -7.39 -4.90
C GLY A 256 -28.22 -8.64 -4.33
N ASN A 257 -28.58 -8.66 -3.04
CA ASN A 257 -29.26 -9.79 -2.41
C ASN A 257 -30.49 -9.37 -1.58
N ASP A 258 -31.46 -10.27 -1.51
CA ASP A 258 -32.75 -10.03 -0.85
C ASP A 258 -32.77 -10.50 0.62
N SER A 259 -31.59 -10.62 1.26
CA SER A 259 -31.48 -11.25 2.58
C SER A 259 -32.04 -10.41 3.73
N GLY A 260 -32.17 -9.08 3.57
CA GLY A 260 -32.46 -8.16 4.69
C GLY A 260 -31.29 -8.00 5.69
N ARG A 261 -30.22 -8.79 5.54
CA ARG A 261 -29.06 -8.84 6.43
C ARG A 261 -27.92 -7.92 5.94
N PHE A 262 -27.42 -7.11 6.87
CA PHE A 262 -26.24 -6.27 6.65
C PHE A 262 -24.99 -6.97 7.19
N ILE A 263 -23.85 -6.77 6.54
CA ILE A 263 -22.55 -7.13 7.12
C ILE A 263 -22.29 -6.31 8.40
N ALA A 264 -21.46 -6.82 9.31
CA ALA A 264 -21.22 -6.24 10.63
C ALA A 264 -20.90 -4.72 10.61
N GLU A 265 -20.16 -4.27 9.59
CA GLU A 265 -19.77 -2.87 9.35
C GLU A 265 -20.96 -1.96 9.03
N HIS A 266 -21.99 -2.50 8.38
CA HIS A 266 -23.17 -1.78 7.90
C HIS A 266 -24.43 -2.02 8.74
N MET A 267 -24.32 -2.70 9.90
CA MET A 267 -25.46 -2.99 10.78
C MET A 267 -26.21 -1.74 11.28
N HIS A 268 -25.62 -0.55 11.22
CA HIS A 268 -26.30 0.73 11.50
C HIS A 268 -27.29 1.16 10.41
N MET A 269 -27.16 0.65 9.18
CA MET A 269 -28.05 0.98 8.07
C MET A 269 -29.45 0.40 8.21
N ARG A 270 -29.68 -0.54 9.15
CA ARG A 270 -31.02 -1.03 9.50
C ARG A 270 -31.92 0.08 10.08
N ASP A 271 -31.32 1.16 10.60
CA ASP A 271 -32.04 2.29 11.17
C ASP A 271 -32.42 3.33 10.08
N VAL A 272 -32.02 3.11 8.82
CA VAL A 272 -32.49 3.92 7.68
C VAL A 272 -33.96 3.61 7.45
N MET A 273 -34.80 4.65 7.40
CA MET A 273 -36.25 4.54 7.16
C MET A 273 -36.58 4.25 5.68
N ALA A 274 -35.89 3.28 5.07
CA ALA A 274 -36.06 2.84 3.67
C ALA A 274 -37.40 2.14 3.39
N TYR A 275 -38.33 2.18 4.33
CA TYR A 275 -39.73 1.80 4.16
C TYR A 275 -40.61 3.00 3.76
N LEU A 276 -40.18 4.23 4.05
CA LEU A 276 -40.85 5.45 3.59
C LEU A 276 -40.61 5.63 2.08
N PRO A 277 -41.65 5.91 1.26
CA PRO A 277 -41.49 6.06 -0.19
C PRO A 277 -40.48 7.13 -0.59
N GLU A 278 -40.55 8.31 0.04
CA GLU A 278 -39.60 9.42 -0.15
C GLU A 278 -38.14 9.01 0.09
N VAL A 279 -37.88 8.18 1.09
CA VAL A 279 -36.53 7.68 1.38
C VAL A 279 -36.09 6.66 0.33
N ARG A 280 -36.99 5.77 -0.15
CA ARG A 280 -36.70 4.84 -1.26
C ARG A 280 -36.35 5.60 -2.54
N GLU A 281 -37.09 6.66 -2.87
CA GLU A 281 -36.84 7.50 -4.05
C GLU A 281 -35.47 8.20 -3.97
N LEU A 282 -35.12 8.76 -2.82
CA LEU A 282 -33.79 9.34 -2.59
C LEU A 282 -32.67 8.29 -2.71
N LEU A 283 -32.83 7.11 -2.10
CA LEU A 283 -31.85 6.02 -2.20
C LEU A 283 -31.66 5.57 -3.67
N LEU A 284 -32.74 5.48 -4.45
CA LEU A 284 -32.66 5.20 -5.89
C LEU A 284 -31.99 6.33 -6.67
N LYS A 285 -32.34 7.59 -6.41
CA LYS A 285 -31.71 8.80 -7.00
C LYS A 285 -30.19 8.79 -6.77
N TRP A 286 -29.76 8.55 -5.53
CA TRP A 286 -28.35 8.52 -5.15
C TRP A 286 -27.62 7.25 -5.64
N SER A 287 -28.30 6.11 -5.77
CA SER A 287 -27.71 4.90 -6.38
C SER A 287 -27.33 5.09 -7.86
N LYS A 288 -28.15 5.84 -8.61
CA LYS A 288 -27.90 6.19 -10.03
C LYS A 288 -26.67 7.09 -10.21
N ARG A 289 -26.21 7.74 -9.13
CA ARG A 289 -24.96 8.53 -9.07
C ARG A 289 -23.73 7.73 -8.66
N GLY A 290 -23.85 6.40 -8.67
CA GLY A 290 -22.79 5.47 -8.34
C GLY A 290 -22.89 4.95 -6.91
N LEU A 291 -22.67 3.64 -6.75
CA LEU A 291 -22.75 2.96 -5.46
C LEU A 291 -21.73 3.49 -4.44
N ALA A 292 -20.59 4.03 -4.89
CA ALA A 292 -19.61 4.68 -4.01
C ALA A 292 -20.17 5.97 -3.36
N THR A 293 -20.83 6.81 -4.15
CA THR A 293 -21.53 8.03 -3.69
C THR A 293 -22.59 7.69 -2.65
N LEU A 294 -23.45 6.71 -2.95
CA LEU A 294 -24.48 6.24 -2.02
C LEU A 294 -23.88 5.68 -0.73
N LYS A 295 -22.84 4.84 -0.83
CA LYS A 295 -22.14 4.30 0.35
C LYS A 295 -21.52 5.41 1.21
N ALA A 296 -20.89 6.42 0.63
CA ALA A 296 -20.34 7.55 1.38
C ALA A 296 -21.41 8.30 2.19
N ILE A 297 -22.58 8.58 1.58
CA ILE A 297 -23.71 9.22 2.27
C ILE A 297 -24.26 8.35 3.42
N LEU A 298 -24.30 7.03 3.24
CA LEU A 298 -24.87 6.09 4.23
C LEU A 298 -23.90 5.66 5.33
N THR A 299 -22.59 5.74 5.10
CA THR A 299 -21.55 5.31 6.06
C THR A 299 -20.93 6.46 6.85
N CYS A 300 -20.96 7.69 6.32
CA CYS A 300 -20.32 8.83 6.96
C CYS A 300 -21.30 9.62 7.86
N GLY A 301 -20.96 9.72 9.15
CA GLY A 301 -21.71 10.53 10.11
C GLY A 301 -23.13 10.01 10.41
N ALA A 302 -24.08 10.94 10.58
CA ALA A 302 -25.46 10.65 10.96
C ALA A 302 -26.49 10.92 9.85
N LEU A 303 -26.05 11.28 8.64
CA LEU A 303 -26.91 11.68 7.51
C LEU A 303 -27.96 10.62 7.17
N TYR A 304 -27.59 9.34 7.27
CA TYR A 304 -28.45 8.17 7.02
C TYR A 304 -29.75 8.17 7.87
N ARG A 305 -29.79 8.90 9.00
CA ARG A 305 -30.96 9.01 9.88
C ARG A 305 -32.02 10.01 9.39
N ASN A 306 -31.66 10.94 8.50
CA ASN A 306 -32.58 11.95 7.98
C ASN A 306 -32.16 12.43 6.57
N LEU A 307 -32.12 11.50 5.60
CA LEU A 307 -31.68 11.79 4.23
C LEU A 307 -32.51 12.90 3.55
N VAL A 308 -33.80 13.01 3.88
CA VAL A 308 -34.72 14.01 3.31
C VAL A 308 -34.27 15.44 3.66
N ALA A 309 -33.88 15.70 4.91
CA ALA A 309 -33.45 17.03 5.35
C ALA A 309 -32.13 17.50 4.69
N PHE A 310 -31.28 16.57 4.24
CA PHE A 310 -29.98 16.90 3.65
C PHE A 310 -29.94 16.84 2.13
N ASP A 311 -31.00 16.36 1.45
CA ASP A 311 -30.95 16.10 0.00
C ASP A 311 -30.56 17.34 -0.82
N THR A 312 -31.09 18.52 -0.51
CA THR A 312 -30.74 19.77 -1.21
C THR A 312 -29.27 20.17 -1.05
N ALA A 313 -28.70 20.01 0.15
CA ALA A 313 -27.30 20.32 0.41
C ALA A 313 -26.37 19.30 -0.28
N LEU A 314 -26.72 18.01 -0.20
CA LEU A 314 -26.03 16.92 -0.90
C LEU A 314 -26.07 17.15 -2.42
N GLU A 315 -27.22 17.55 -2.97
CA GLU A 315 -27.41 17.88 -4.39
C GLU A 315 -26.46 18.98 -4.85
N ALA A 316 -26.43 20.10 -4.12
CA ALA A 316 -25.60 21.25 -4.44
C ALA A 316 -24.10 20.91 -4.45
N TRP A 317 -23.63 20.16 -3.44
CA TRP A 317 -22.24 19.71 -3.38
C TRP A 317 -21.91 18.63 -4.42
N TYR A 318 -22.85 17.73 -4.74
CA TYR A 318 -22.65 16.72 -5.79
C TYR A 318 -22.50 17.35 -7.18
N VAL A 319 -23.33 18.33 -7.53
CA VAL A 319 -23.25 19.04 -8.82
C VAL A 319 -21.91 19.79 -8.99
N ARG A 320 -21.29 20.21 -7.89
CA ARG A 320 -20.00 20.93 -7.91
C ARG A 320 -18.78 20.01 -7.97
N LEU A 321 -18.85 18.86 -7.30
CA LEU A 321 -17.70 17.98 -7.07
C LEU A 321 -17.71 16.74 -7.94
N GLU A 322 -18.88 16.33 -8.46
CA GLU A 322 -19.10 15.16 -9.31
C GLU A 322 -18.35 13.92 -8.78
N ALA A 323 -17.37 13.40 -9.54
CA ALA A 323 -16.55 12.25 -9.18
C ALA A 323 -15.75 12.43 -7.87
N GLN A 324 -15.47 13.67 -7.46
CA GLN A 324 -14.76 13.97 -6.21
C GLN A 324 -15.68 13.97 -4.97
N PHE A 325 -17.01 13.98 -5.15
CA PHE A 325 -17.97 14.10 -4.04
C PHE A 325 -17.79 13.01 -2.98
N ALA A 326 -17.57 11.75 -3.38
CA ALA A 326 -17.36 10.64 -2.44
C ALA A 326 -16.09 10.82 -1.58
N THR A 327 -15.07 11.53 -2.08
CA THR A 327 -13.84 11.86 -1.33
C THR A 327 -14.08 13.00 -0.34
N PHE A 328 -14.89 13.99 -0.74
CA PHE A 328 -15.29 15.13 0.10
C PHE A 328 -16.15 14.72 1.32
N MET A 329 -16.98 13.69 1.18
CA MET A 329 -17.90 13.19 2.21
C MET A 329 -17.20 12.44 3.36
N CYS A 330 -16.23 13.07 4.01
CA CYS A 330 -15.62 12.55 5.23
C CYS A 330 -16.56 12.71 6.44
N ASN A 331 -16.34 11.93 7.51
CA ASN A 331 -17.20 11.91 8.70
C ASN A 331 -17.44 13.30 9.31
N SER A 332 -16.40 14.14 9.35
CA SER A 332 -16.47 15.50 9.90
C SER A 332 -17.33 16.45 9.05
N VAL A 333 -17.28 16.32 7.72
CA VAL A 333 -18.18 17.08 6.80
C VAL A 333 -19.61 16.61 6.98
N ALA A 334 -19.82 15.29 6.93
CA ALA A 334 -21.15 14.68 7.02
C ALA A 334 -21.88 15.00 8.34
N ALA A 335 -21.15 15.23 9.43
CA ALA A 335 -21.72 15.63 10.73
C ALA A 335 -22.10 17.13 10.83
N ARG A 336 -21.70 17.97 9.86
CA ARG A 336 -21.84 19.44 9.91
C ARG A 336 -22.55 20.05 8.70
N LEU A 337 -22.80 19.29 7.63
CA LEU A 337 -23.69 19.72 6.53
C LEU A 337 -25.05 20.17 7.09
N GLY A 338 -25.62 21.25 6.56
CA GLY A 338 -26.83 21.89 7.09
C GLY A 338 -26.61 22.94 8.19
N ASP A 339 -25.38 23.17 8.68
CA ASP A 339 -25.03 24.34 9.49
C ASP A 339 -24.68 25.53 8.55
N PRO A 340 -25.49 26.62 8.52
CA PRO A 340 -25.26 27.75 7.63
C PRO A 340 -23.91 28.46 7.83
N ALA A 341 -23.37 28.43 9.06
CA ALA A 341 -22.07 29.05 9.34
C ALA A 341 -20.93 28.20 8.77
N PHE A 342 -21.00 26.87 8.92
CA PHE A 342 -20.06 25.94 8.30
C PHE A 342 -20.16 25.98 6.77
N GLU A 343 -21.37 26.02 6.20
CA GLU A 343 -21.56 26.10 4.75
C GLU A 343 -20.99 27.38 4.15
N ALA A 344 -21.18 28.55 4.80
CA ALA A 344 -20.57 29.79 4.34
C ALA A 344 -19.03 29.73 4.30
N VAL A 345 -18.41 29.05 5.28
CA VAL A 345 -16.95 28.82 5.31
C VAL A 345 -16.52 27.81 4.23
N LEU A 346 -17.27 26.72 4.03
CA LEU A 346 -17.02 25.76 2.95
C LEU A 346 -17.08 26.43 1.57
N GLU A 347 -18.04 27.30 1.32
CA GLU A 347 -18.19 28.05 0.06
C GLU A 347 -16.98 28.95 -0.21
N ALA A 348 -16.51 29.69 0.80
CA ALA A 348 -15.34 30.54 0.69
C ALA A 348 -14.07 29.72 0.34
N TRP A 349 -13.90 28.55 0.97
CA TRP A 349 -12.78 27.65 0.68
C TRP A 349 -12.90 26.94 -0.68
N TYR A 350 -14.11 26.57 -1.10
CA TYR A 350 -14.37 26.01 -2.42
C TYR A 350 -14.03 27.03 -3.53
N GLY A 351 -14.47 28.28 -3.38
CA GLY A 351 -14.16 29.37 -4.31
C GLY A 351 -12.65 29.66 -4.43
N ARG A 352 -11.87 29.42 -3.37
CA ARG A 352 -10.40 29.57 -3.38
C ARG A 352 -9.67 28.37 -3.97
N LEU A 353 -10.09 27.15 -3.66
CA LEU A 353 -9.37 25.91 -4.00
C LEU A 353 -9.83 25.23 -5.29
N GLY A 354 -11.06 25.51 -5.75
CA GLY A 354 -11.66 24.90 -6.93
C GLY A 354 -11.53 23.38 -6.94
N ALA A 355 -11.01 22.83 -8.04
CA ALA A 355 -10.84 21.38 -8.25
C ALA A 355 -9.88 20.67 -7.26
N ARG A 356 -9.18 21.40 -6.37
CA ARG A 356 -8.36 20.82 -5.29
C ARG A 356 -9.08 20.74 -3.94
N PHE A 357 -10.30 21.29 -3.84
CA PHE A 357 -11.06 21.38 -2.60
C PHE A 357 -11.35 20.01 -1.98
N ALA A 358 -11.83 19.02 -2.75
CA ALA A 358 -12.14 17.71 -2.19
C ALA A 358 -10.90 16.96 -1.65
N THR A 359 -9.71 17.22 -2.22
CA THR A 359 -8.44 16.67 -1.71
C THR A 359 -7.96 17.37 -0.43
N PHE A 360 -8.32 18.65 -0.26
CA PHE A 360 -8.02 19.44 0.94
C PHE A 360 -8.90 19.06 2.15
N MET A 361 -10.15 18.66 1.89
CA MET A 361 -11.17 18.39 2.91
C MET A 361 -10.94 17.06 3.65
N CYS A 362 -9.86 16.99 4.43
CA CYS A 362 -9.61 15.90 5.38
C CYS A 362 -10.44 16.04 6.68
N ASN A 363 -10.56 14.96 7.45
CA ASN A 363 -11.31 14.96 8.72
C ASN A 363 -10.84 16.04 9.70
N GLY A 364 -9.52 16.32 9.75
CA GLY A 364 -8.95 17.36 10.61
C GLY A 364 -9.34 18.78 10.21
N VAL A 365 -9.30 19.09 8.91
CA VAL A 365 -9.76 20.39 8.36
C VAL A 365 -11.26 20.57 8.61
N ALA A 366 -12.06 19.59 8.21
CA ALA A 366 -13.51 19.63 8.34
C ALA A 366 -14.00 19.76 9.79
N ALA A 367 -13.25 19.22 10.76
CA ALA A 367 -13.55 19.38 12.18
C ALA A 367 -13.25 20.79 12.72
N ARG A 368 -12.41 21.59 12.04
CA ARG A 368 -11.93 22.90 12.54
C ARG A 368 -12.32 24.11 11.70
N LEU A 369 -12.77 23.95 10.46
CA LEU A 369 -13.33 25.06 9.68
C LEU A 369 -14.46 25.77 10.45
N GLY A 370 -14.41 27.09 10.52
CA GLY A 370 -15.30 27.92 11.34
C GLY A 370 -14.78 28.24 12.74
N ASP A 371 -13.65 27.66 13.17
CA ASP A 371 -12.88 28.16 14.32
C ASP A 371 -12.05 29.39 13.90
N PRO A 372 -12.29 30.59 14.45
CA PRO A 372 -11.63 31.81 13.98
C PRO A 372 -10.09 31.77 14.02
N ALA A 373 -9.52 31.00 14.96
CA ALA A 373 -8.07 30.83 15.05
C ALA A 373 -7.53 29.91 13.93
N PHE A 374 -8.21 28.78 13.68
CA PHE A 374 -7.90 27.89 12.56
C PHE A 374 -8.06 28.58 11.20
N ASP A 375 -9.17 29.30 11.00
CA ASP A 375 -9.47 29.97 9.72
C ASP A 375 -8.46 31.09 9.45
N ALA A 376 -8.19 31.98 10.42
CA ALA A 376 -7.21 33.05 10.26
C ALA A 376 -5.78 32.52 10.01
N ALA A 377 -5.38 31.43 10.68
CA ALA A 377 -4.11 30.78 10.41
C ALA A 377 -4.10 30.16 9.01
N SER A 378 -5.14 29.42 8.62
CA SER A 378 -5.27 28.77 7.31
C SER A 378 -5.20 29.78 6.17
N ASP A 379 -5.84 30.95 6.32
CA ASP A 379 -5.78 32.05 5.36
C ASP A 379 -4.36 32.62 5.21
N ALA A 380 -3.67 32.90 6.32
CA ALA A 380 -2.28 33.37 6.28
C ALA A 380 -1.32 32.32 5.67
N TRP A 381 -1.58 31.03 5.87
CA TRP A 381 -0.82 29.95 5.24
C TRP A 381 -1.16 29.75 3.76
N TYR A 382 -2.41 29.99 3.37
CA TYR A 382 -2.85 29.99 1.98
C TYR A 382 -2.11 31.05 1.14
N GLU A 383 -2.06 32.29 1.64
CA GLU A 383 -1.33 33.39 0.97
C GLU A 383 0.16 33.10 0.79
N ARG A 384 0.77 32.37 1.72
CA ARG A 384 2.21 32.09 1.73
C ARG A 384 2.65 30.88 0.93
N LEU A 385 1.87 29.80 0.98
CA LEU A 385 2.18 28.55 0.27
C LEU A 385 1.56 28.54 -1.13
N GLY A 386 0.62 29.45 -1.40
CA GLY A 386 -0.19 29.48 -2.60
C GLY A 386 -0.89 28.14 -2.83
N GLY A 387 -1.00 27.73 -4.09
CA GLY A 387 -1.65 26.47 -4.48
C GLY A 387 -1.04 25.18 -3.90
N LYS A 388 0.06 25.24 -3.14
CA LYS A 388 0.65 24.09 -2.42
C LYS A 388 -0.04 23.77 -1.09
N VAL A 389 -0.97 24.61 -0.60
CA VAL A 389 -1.69 24.42 0.68
C VAL A 389 -2.28 23.01 0.85
N VAL A 390 -2.75 22.39 -0.22
CA VAL A 390 -3.38 21.05 -0.21
C VAL A 390 -2.37 19.93 0.09
N ALA A 391 -1.10 20.10 -0.28
CA ALA A 391 -0.03 19.18 0.09
C ALA A 391 0.53 19.43 1.50
N PHE A 392 0.16 20.55 2.12
CA PHE A 392 0.67 20.98 3.43
C PHE A 392 -0.30 20.68 4.58
N ILE A 393 -1.59 20.95 4.42
CA ILE A 393 -2.59 20.75 5.49
C ILE A 393 -3.04 19.28 5.52
N CYS A 394 -2.20 18.43 6.10
CA CYS A 394 -2.57 17.08 6.52
C CYS A 394 -3.43 17.09 7.80
N ASN A 395 -3.96 15.92 8.21
CA ASN A 395 -4.73 15.81 9.46
C ASN A 395 -3.95 16.31 10.70
N SER A 396 -2.64 16.02 10.79
CA SER A 396 -1.79 16.41 11.93
C SER A 396 -1.53 17.92 11.98
N VAL A 397 -1.32 18.57 10.84
CA VAL A 397 -1.24 20.05 10.74
C VAL A 397 -2.58 20.65 11.10
N ALA A 398 -3.66 20.20 10.46
CA ALA A 398 -5.00 20.74 10.65
C ALA A 398 -5.44 20.70 12.12
N ALA A 399 -5.19 19.59 12.82
CA ALA A 399 -5.52 19.44 14.23
C ALA A 399 -4.83 20.48 15.14
N ARG A 400 -3.67 21.02 14.75
CA ARG A 400 -2.79 21.85 15.60
C ARG A 400 -2.69 23.32 15.17
N LEU A 401 -3.04 23.63 13.91
CA LEU A 401 -3.04 24.98 13.36
C LEU A 401 -3.95 25.93 14.16
N GLY A 402 -3.57 27.19 14.35
CA GLY A 402 -4.29 28.11 15.24
C GLY A 402 -3.94 27.95 16.72
N ASN A 403 -3.02 27.03 17.08
CA ASN A 403 -2.38 27.02 18.40
C ASN A 403 -1.14 27.94 18.36
N PRO A 404 -1.08 29.02 19.18
CA PRO A 404 -0.01 30.01 19.08
C PRO A 404 1.42 29.46 19.22
N ALA A 405 1.63 28.39 20.00
CA ALA A 405 2.95 27.80 20.16
C ALA A 405 3.35 26.93 18.96
N PHE A 406 2.41 26.18 18.38
CA PHE A 406 2.62 25.45 17.13
C PHE A 406 2.85 26.43 15.97
N ASP A 407 1.97 27.42 15.82
CA ASP A 407 2.02 28.41 14.74
C ASP A 407 3.31 29.24 14.77
N ALA A 408 3.78 29.68 15.95
CA ALA A 408 5.03 30.43 16.07
C ALA A 408 6.27 29.62 15.65
N VAL A 409 6.27 28.31 15.91
CA VAL A 409 7.34 27.41 15.46
C VAL A 409 7.23 27.18 13.95
N LEU A 410 6.03 26.85 13.46
CA LEU A 410 5.71 26.64 12.05
C LEU A 410 6.10 27.85 11.18
N GLU A 411 5.78 29.06 11.66
CA GLU A 411 6.17 30.36 11.11
C GLU A 411 7.68 30.50 10.92
N ALA A 412 8.46 30.19 11.98
CA ALA A 412 9.91 30.27 11.96
C ALA A 412 10.51 29.28 10.95
N TRP A 413 9.92 28.09 10.79
CA TRP A 413 10.37 27.08 9.82
C TRP A 413 10.02 27.42 8.37
N CYS A 414 8.84 28.00 8.12
CA CYS A 414 8.50 28.47 6.77
C CYS A 414 9.48 29.54 6.28
N ARG A 415 9.82 30.52 7.13
CA ARG A 415 10.84 31.55 6.81
C ARG A 415 12.23 30.96 6.53
N ARG A 416 12.54 29.79 7.09
CA ARG A 416 13.82 29.07 6.94
C ARG A 416 13.90 28.18 5.70
N LEU A 417 12.77 27.60 5.26
CA LEU A 417 12.72 26.57 4.20
C LEU A 417 12.05 27.05 2.90
N GLY A 418 11.27 28.14 2.96
CA GLY A 418 10.64 28.77 1.81
C GLY A 418 9.85 27.79 0.95
N ALA A 419 10.09 27.80 -0.37
CA ALA A 419 9.34 27.03 -1.35
C ALA A 419 9.41 25.49 -1.19
N THR A 420 10.30 24.96 -0.34
CA THR A 420 10.44 23.51 -0.05
C THR A 420 9.63 23.05 1.17
N PHE A 421 9.07 23.99 1.96
CA PHE A 421 8.43 23.72 3.25
C PHE A 421 7.28 22.71 3.20
N SER A 422 6.47 22.74 2.14
CA SER A 422 5.37 21.77 1.93
C SER A 422 5.85 20.32 1.91
N ASN A 423 7.06 20.06 1.42
CA ASN A 423 7.60 18.72 1.27
C ASN A 423 8.36 18.25 2.53
N PHE A 424 8.71 19.18 3.42
CA PHE A 424 9.30 18.90 4.73
C PHE A 424 8.23 18.60 5.79
N MET A 425 7.01 19.11 5.62
CA MET A 425 5.92 18.93 6.59
C MET A 425 5.22 17.58 6.43
N CYS A 426 5.86 16.50 6.85
CA CYS A 426 5.19 15.21 7.00
C CYS A 426 4.31 15.15 8.26
N ASP A 427 3.41 14.16 8.34
CA ASP A 427 2.52 13.94 9.49
C ASP A 427 3.29 13.84 10.82
N SER A 428 4.47 13.21 10.79
CA SER A 428 5.32 13.00 11.96
C SER A 428 5.98 14.29 12.48
N VAL A 429 6.41 15.18 11.57
CA VAL A 429 6.90 16.53 11.94
C VAL A 429 5.74 17.34 12.52
N ALA A 430 4.61 17.39 11.82
CA ALA A 430 3.44 18.15 12.25
C ALA A 430 2.91 17.69 13.62
N ALA A 431 2.93 16.39 13.91
CA ALA A 431 2.52 15.83 15.20
C ALA A 431 3.45 16.19 16.37
N ARG A 432 4.73 16.54 16.10
CA ARG A 432 5.74 16.80 17.14
C ARG A 432 6.22 18.24 17.27
N LEU A 433 6.05 19.10 16.27
CA LEU A 433 6.34 20.54 16.41
C LEU A 433 5.65 21.13 17.64
N GLY A 434 6.41 21.76 18.54
CA GLY A 434 5.89 22.25 19.83
C GLY A 434 6.26 21.38 21.04
N ASP A 435 6.72 20.14 20.83
CA ASP A 435 7.55 19.43 21.83
C ASP A 435 8.90 20.19 21.95
N PRO A 436 9.29 20.69 23.15
CA PRO A 436 10.53 21.44 23.31
C PRO A 436 11.80 20.65 22.97
N ALA A 437 11.82 19.34 23.22
CA ALA A 437 12.97 18.49 22.93
C ALA A 437 13.10 18.26 21.41
N PHE A 438 11.99 17.91 20.76
CA PHE A 438 11.92 17.82 19.29
C PHE A 438 12.36 19.11 18.63
N ASN A 439 11.78 20.25 19.04
CA ASN A 439 12.10 21.56 18.47
C ASN A 439 13.57 21.92 18.65
N ALA A 440 14.16 21.69 19.83
CA ALA A 440 15.56 21.99 20.10
C ALA A 440 16.52 21.14 19.24
N ALA A 441 16.26 19.84 19.15
CA ALA A 441 17.02 18.94 18.29
C ALA A 441 16.88 19.31 16.81
N LEU A 442 15.66 19.56 16.33
CA LEU A 442 15.38 19.99 14.96
C LEU A 442 16.12 21.29 14.58
N ASP A 443 16.17 22.26 15.50
CA ASP A 443 16.93 23.51 15.32
C ASP A 443 18.44 23.28 15.17
N VAL A 444 19.01 22.29 15.88
CA VAL A 444 20.42 21.90 15.73
C VAL A 444 20.67 21.29 14.35
N TRP A 445 19.82 20.34 13.92
CA TRP A 445 19.99 19.65 12.64
C TRP A 445 19.81 20.56 11.42
N TYR A 446 18.92 21.54 11.48
CA TYR A 446 18.80 22.54 10.42
C TYR A 446 20.05 23.41 10.25
N ARG A 447 20.68 23.86 11.34
CA ARG A 447 21.92 24.66 11.24
C ARG A 447 23.04 23.89 10.55
N ARG A 448 23.05 22.56 10.72
CA ARG A 448 24.01 21.61 10.12
C ARG A 448 23.71 21.27 8.66
N LEU A 449 22.47 20.92 8.35
CA LEU A 449 22.08 20.36 7.05
C LEU A 449 21.52 21.41 6.07
N ARG A 450 21.05 22.56 6.58
CA ARG A 450 20.48 23.68 5.81
C ARG A 450 19.46 23.18 4.77
N ALA A 451 19.74 23.36 3.47
CA ALA A 451 18.87 22.96 2.37
C ALA A 451 18.55 21.45 2.35
N ASN A 452 19.45 20.60 2.88
CA ASN A 452 19.27 19.15 2.90
C ASN A 452 18.34 18.66 4.04
N ILE A 453 17.86 19.55 4.93
CA ILE A 453 16.97 19.15 6.03
C ILE A 453 15.65 18.53 5.52
N ALA A 454 15.16 19.00 4.36
CA ALA A 454 13.93 18.48 3.75
C ALA A 454 14.07 17.02 3.31
N THR A 455 15.26 16.62 2.84
CA THR A 455 15.57 15.23 2.47
C THR A 455 15.84 14.35 3.70
N PHE A 456 16.42 14.93 4.75
CA PHE A 456 16.76 14.22 5.99
C PHE A 456 15.54 13.94 6.89
N MET A 457 14.55 14.84 6.92
CA MET A 457 13.40 14.75 7.83
C MET A 457 12.32 13.80 7.31
N CYS A 458 12.66 12.52 7.18
CA CYS A 458 11.68 11.47 6.95
C CYS A 458 10.84 11.19 8.21
N ASP A 459 9.70 10.50 8.05
CA ASP A 459 8.81 10.16 9.16
C ASP A 459 9.53 9.46 10.32
N SER A 460 10.44 8.53 10.03
CA SER A 460 11.17 7.78 11.06
C SER A 460 12.19 8.64 11.82
N VAL A 461 12.78 9.66 11.19
CA VAL A 461 13.61 10.66 11.89
C VAL A 461 12.72 11.56 12.73
N ALA A 462 11.67 12.13 12.14
CA ALA A 462 10.77 13.05 12.81
C ALA A 462 10.09 12.43 14.03
N ALA A 463 9.63 11.18 13.92
CA ALA A 463 9.01 10.44 15.02
C ALA A 463 9.93 10.28 16.25
N ARG A 464 11.25 10.22 16.04
CA ARG A 464 12.24 9.87 17.08
C ARG A 464 13.16 11.00 17.53
N LEU A 465 13.28 12.08 16.77
CA LEU A 465 14.18 13.19 17.06
C LEU A 465 13.86 13.84 18.43
N GLY A 466 14.82 14.02 19.33
CA GLY A 466 14.56 14.39 20.72
C GLY A 466 14.43 13.21 21.69
N GLU A 467 14.44 11.95 21.21
CA GLU A 467 14.72 10.78 22.05
C GLU A 467 16.21 10.78 22.40
N PRO A 468 16.63 10.78 23.69
CA PRO A 468 18.05 10.93 24.05
C PRO A 468 18.99 9.88 23.44
N ALA A 469 18.56 8.62 23.37
CA ALA A 469 19.37 7.54 22.78
C ALA A 469 19.50 7.67 21.25
N PHE A 470 18.43 8.09 20.57
CA PHE A 470 18.44 8.35 19.14
C PHE A 470 19.35 9.53 18.82
N ASP A 471 19.17 10.66 19.52
CA ASP A 471 19.93 11.89 19.28
C ASP A 471 21.43 11.70 19.49
N VAL A 472 21.84 10.95 20.54
CA VAL A 472 23.26 10.63 20.80
C VAL A 472 23.86 9.79 19.66
N ALA A 473 23.15 8.76 19.20
CA ALA A 473 23.63 7.95 18.08
C ALA A 473 23.67 8.76 16.77
N LEU A 474 22.62 9.53 16.49
CA LEU A 474 22.48 10.40 15.33
C LEU A 474 23.61 11.44 15.25
N GLU A 475 23.94 12.07 16.37
CA GLU A 475 25.08 12.98 16.53
C GLU A 475 26.41 12.31 16.19
N ALA A 476 26.67 11.11 16.75
CA ALA A 476 27.89 10.35 16.51
C ALA A 476 28.07 9.97 15.02
N TRP A 477 26.99 9.57 14.34
CA TRP A 477 27.02 9.22 12.92
C TRP A 477 27.18 10.42 11.99
N TYR A 478 26.67 11.61 12.36
CA TYR A 478 26.94 12.83 11.61
C TYR A 478 28.43 13.20 11.64
N GLY A 479 29.08 13.11 12.80
CA GLY A 479 30.52 13.36 12.92
C GLY A 479 31.38 12.41 12.06
N ARG A 480 30.90 11.18 11.82
CA ARG A 480 31.59 10.15 11.03
C ARG A 480 31.36 10.26 9.51
N LEU A 481 30.17 10.68 9.09
CA LEU A 481 29.74 10.64 7.69
C LEU A 481 29.72 12.01 7.00
N GLY A 482 29.66 13.10 7.76
CA GLY A 482 29.68 14.47 7.25
C GLY A 482 28.65 14.68 6.12
N ALA A 483 29.14 15.02 4.93
CA ALA A 483 28.28 15.25 3.76
C ALA A 483 27.44 14.04 3.32
N LYS A 484 27.87 12.79 3.60
CA LYS A 484 27.13 11.57 3.24
C LYS A 484 26.00 11.22 4.24
N PHE A 485 25.86 11.99 5.33
CA PHE A 485 24.94 11.66 6.43
C PHE A 485 23.45 11.73 6.04
N ALA A 486 23.06 12.73 5.25
CA ALA A 486 21.66 12.92 4.87
C ALA A 486 21.16 11.78 3.94
N THR A 487 22.03 11.23 3.08
CA THR A 487 21.69 10.08 2.23
C THR A 487 21.77 8.74 2.97
N PHE A 488 22.61 8.65 4.00
CA PHE A 488 22.70 7.47 4.88
C PHE A 488 21.48 7.30 5.79
N THR A 489 20.89 8.41 6.28
CA THR A 489 19.80 8.36 7.27
C THR A 489 18.45 8.09 6.62
N CYS A 490 18.31 6.93 5.98
CA CYS A 490 17.04 6.46 5.44
C CYS A 490 16.07 6.03 6.56
N ASN A 491 14.78 5.86 6.22
CA ASN A 491 13.74 5.44 7.17
C ASN A 491 14.14 4.20 7.99
N SER A 492 14.73 3.19 7.35
CA SER A 492 15.15 1.94 8.00
C SER A 492 16.32 2.12 8.97
N VAL A 493 17.26 3.02 8.70
CA VAL A 493 18.33 3.38 9.64
C VAL A 493 17.73 4.18 10.80
N ALA A 494 16.97 5.22 10.50
CA ALA A 494 16.37 6.11 11.50
C ALA A 494 15.43 5.37 12.47
N ALA A 495 14.66 4.40 11.98
CA ALA A 495 13.78 3.56 12.81
C ALA A 495 14.54 2.67 13.81
N ARG A 496 15.84 2.42 13.62
CA ARG A 496 16.63 1.47 14.43
C ARG A 496 17.81 2.08 15.19
N LEU A 497 18.28 3.26 14.78
CA LEU A 497 19.42 3.95 15.39
C LEU A 497 19.19 4.21 16.89
N GLY A 498 20.19 4.03 17.74
CA GLY A 498 20.02 4.08 19.21
C GLY A 498 19.53 2.74 19.81
N ASN A 499 19.37 1.68 19.00
CA ASN A 499 19.24 0.31 19.50
C ASN A 499 20.65 -0.30 19.64
N PRO A 500 21.06 -0.78 20.84
CA PRO A 500 22.43 -1.24 21.06
C PRO A 500 22.94 -2.35 20.14
N THR A 501 22.08 -3.29 19.69
CA THR A 501 22.55 -4.38 18.81
C THR A 501 22.70 -3.90 17.36
N PHE A 502 21.79 -3.04 16.90
CA PHE A 502 21.90 -2.39 15.61
C PHE A 502 23.12 -1.48 15.56
N ASP A 503 23.29 -0.59 16.55
CA ASP A 503 24.40 0.37 16.60
C ASP A 503 25.77 -0.34 16.67
N ALA A 504 25.89 -1.42 17.43
CA ALA A 504 27.13 -2.22 17.51
C ALA A 504 27.47 -2.91 16.18
N ALA A 505 26.48 -3.47 15.48
CA ALA A 505 26.69 -4.04 14.15
C ALA A 505 27.03 -2.95 13.12
N LEU A 506 26.33 -1.81 13.16
CA LEU A 506 26.56 -0.63 12.31
C LEU A 506 28.00 -0.10 12.47
N GLU A 507 28.48 0.00 13.71
CA GLU A 507 29.87 0.36 14.03
C GLU A 507 30.88 -0.63 13.45
N GLY A 508 30.66 -1.93 13.66
CA GLY A 508 31.53 -2.99 13.15
C GLY A 508 31.65 -2.98 11.62
N TRP A 509 30.55 -2.71 10.91
CA TRP A 509 30.55 -2.61 9.45
C TRP A 509 31.15 -1.30 8.94
N TYR A 510 30.99 -0.18 9.64
CA TYR A 510 31.69 1.07 9.30
C TYR A 510 33.20 0.92 9.40
N GLY A 511 33.71 0.26 10.46
CA GLY A 511 35.13 -0.04 10.61
C GLY A 511 35.73 -0.92 9.49
N ARG A 512 34.91 -1.75 8.84
CA ARG A 512 35.33 -2.65 7.74
C ARG A 512 35.21 -2.03 6.35
N LEU A 513 34.23 -1.16 6.13
CA LEU A 513 33.91 -0.59 4.81
C LEU A 513 34.37 0.86 4.62
N GLY A 514 34.66 1.57 5.71
CA GLY A 514 35.20 2.93 5.68
C GLY A 514 34.41 3.87 4.78
N THR A 515 35.04 4.39 3.73
CA THR A 515 34.46 5.38 2.81
C THR A 515 33.30 4.86 1.95
N GLU A 516 33.19 3.54 1.75
CA GLU A 516 32.12 2.91 0.97
C GLU A 516 30.85 2.66 1.79
N PHE A 517 30.94 2.71 3.13
CA PHE A 517 29.86 2.33 4.05
C PHE A 517 28.52 3.03 3.79
N ALA A 518 28.52 4.34 3.55
CA ALA A 518 27.28 5.08 3.28
C ALA A 518 26.65 4.77 1.91
N THR A 519 27.43 4.20 0.97
CA THR A 519 26.93 3.74 -0.34
C THR A 519 26.45 2.28 -0.25
N PHE A 520 27.10 1.48 0.60
CA PHE A 520 26.67 0.14 0.97
C PHE A 520 25.32 0.13 1.71
N MET A 521 25.06 1.12 2.58
CA MET A 521 23.91 1.12 3.48
C MET A 521 22.58 1.34 2.77
N CYS A 522 21.90 0.26 2.38
CA CYS A 522 20.54 0.29 1.83
C CYS A 522 19.47 -0.12 2.85
N ASN A 523 18.19 0.18 2.57
CA ASN A 523 17.04 -0.16 3.42
C ASN A 523 17.01 -1.65 3.81
N GLY A 524 17.32 -2.56 2.87
CA GLY A 524 17.30 -4.00 3.11
C GLY A 524 18.35 -4.47 4.13
N ILE A 525 19.54 -3.87 4.11
CA ILE A 525 20.59 -4.17 5.10
C ILE A 525 20.22 -3.48 6.41
N ALA A 526 19.83 -2.20 6.38
CA ALA A 526 19.46 -1.44 7.57
C ALA A 526 18.29 -2.08 8.34
N ALA A 527 17.33 -2.71 7.66
CA ALA A 527 16.24 -3.45 8.29
C ALA A 527 16.67 -4.72 9.04
N ARG A 528 17.83 -5.30 8.72
CA ARG A 528 18.26 -6.63 9.21
C ARG A 528 19.59 -6.66 9.97
N LEU A 529 20.43 -5.64 9.84
CA LEU A 529 21.70 -5.52 10.55
C LEU A 529 21.51 -5.68 12.07
N GLY A 530 22.34 -6.45 12.76
CA GLY A 530 22.12 -6.80 14.16
C GLY A 530 21.19 -8.01 14.40
N ASP A 531 20.67 -8.64 13.33
CA ASP A 531 20.18 -10.02 13.38
C ASP A 531 21.38 -10.99 13.27
N PRO A 532 21.60 -11.90 14.25
CA PRO A 532 22.79 -12.74 14.26
C PRO A 532 22.96 -13.64 13.03
N VAL A 533 21.87 -14.07 12.38
CA VAL A 533 21.93 -14.95 11.20
C VAL A 533 22.29 -14.16 9.95
N PHE A 534 21.68 -12.98 9.77
CA PHE A 534 22.03 -12.03 8.73
C PHE A 534 23.48 -11.56 8.85
N ASP A 535 23.90 -11.14 10.05
CA ASP A 535 25.25 -10.63 10.30
C ASP A 535 26.31 -11.72 10.09
N ALA A 536 26.08 -12.95 10.55
CA ALA A 536 27.00 -14.07 10.29
C ALA A 536 27.10 -14.42 8.80
N ALA A 537 26.00 -14.30 8.04
CA ALA A 537 26.02 -14.48 6.60
C ALA A 537 26.76 -13.33 5.89
N MET A 538 26.56 -12.08 6.33
CA MET A 538 27.33 -10.93 5.84
C MET A 538 28.83 -11.11 6.07
N ASP A 539 29.25 -11.50 7.28
CA ASP A 539 30.65 -11.77 7.63
C ASP A 539 31.26 -12.85 6.73
N ALA A 540 30.55 -13.97 6.54
CA ALA A 540 31.00 -15.07 5.69
C ALA A 540 31.18 -14.64 4.21
N TRP A 541 30.25 -13.84 3.68
CA TRP A 541 30.32 -13.36 2.29
C TRP A 541 31.34 -12.24 2.09
N TYR A 542 31.52 -11.35 3.07
CA TYR A 542 32.58 -10.35 3.06
C TYR A 542 33.96 -11.00 3.06
N GLY A 543 34.18 -12.03 3.89
CA GLY A 543 35.43 -12.80 3.90
C GLY A 543 35.76 -13.50 2.56
N ARG A 544 34.76 -13.79 1.73
CA ARG A 544 34.91 -14.45 0.41
C ARG A 544 35.07 -13.48 -0.76
N LEU A 545 34.48 -12.29 -0.67
CA LEU A 545 34.43 -11.31 -1.75
C LEU A 545 35.40 -10.14 -1.54
N GLY A 546 35.81 -9.87 -0.30
CA GLY A 546 36.66 -8.74 0.06
C GLY A 546 36.06 -7.42 -0.41
N GLY A 547 36.86 -6.57 -1.05
CA GLY A 547 36.41 -5.30 -1.62
C GLY A 547 35.29 -5.41 -2.68
N ARG A 548 35.01 -6.60 -3.25
CA ARG A 548 33.86 -6.80 -4.15
C ARG A 548 32.54 -7.02 -3.42
N PHE A 549 32.53 -7.11 -2.09
CA PHE A 549 31.32 -7.31 -1.30
C PHE A 549 30.33 -6.14 -1.42
N VAL A 550 30.82 -4.89 -1.50
CA VAL A 550 29.95 -3.71 -1.67
C VAL A 550 29.27 -3.71 -3.03
N THR A 551 29.97 -4.10 -4.10
CA THR A 551 29.37 -4.26 -5.44
C THR A 551 28.35 -5.41 -5.49
N PHE A 552 28.59 -6.48 -4.73
CA PHE A 552 27.69 -7.62 -4.62
C PHE A 552 26.41 -7.25 -3.84
N MET A 553 26.52 -6.58 -2.70
CA MET A 553 25.39 -6.36 -1.79
C MET A 553 24.36 -5.37 -2.33
N CYS A 554 23.27 -5.91 -2.86
CA CYS A 554 22.11 -5.16 -3.31
C CYS A 554 20.90 -5.36 -2.38
N GLY A 555 19.81 -4.61 -2.59
CA GLY A 555 18.62 -4.67 -1.74
C GLY A 555 17.99 -6.05 -1.69
N SER A 556 17.89 -6.72 -2.85
CA SER A 556 17.34 -8.08 -2.98
C SER A 556 18.21 -9.17 -2.34
N ILE A 557 19.54 -8.97 -2.24
CA ILE A 557 20.39 -9.88 -1.46
C ILE A 557 20.15 -9.62 0.01
N ALA A 558 20.16 -8.35 0.44
CA ALA A 558 20.01 -8.00 1.85
C ALA A 558 18.72 -8.54 2.48
N THR A 559 17.59 -8.49 1.76
CA THR A 559 16.32 -9.06 2.24
C THR A 559 16.33 -10.58 2.41
N ARG A 560 17.28 -11.29 1.78
CA ARG A 560 17.29 -12.77 1.69
C ARG A 560 18.52 -13.44 2.31
N LEU A 561 19.62 -12.70 2.49
CA LEU A 561 20.88 -13.20 3.04
C LEU A 561 20.65 -13.77 4.45
N GLY A 562 21.19 -14.95 4.74
CA GLY A 562 20.88 -15.65 6.01
C GLY A 562 19.70 -16.62 5.94
N ASP A 563 18.87 -16.61 4.88
CA ASP A 563 18.12 -17.81 4.48
C ASP A 563 19.13 -18.90 4.06
N PRO A 564 19.15 -20.09 4.69
CA PRO A 564 20.04 -21.19 4.31
C PRO A 564 19.86 -21.65 2.86
N ALA A 565 18.64 -21.63 2.32
CA ALA A 565 18.37 -22.07 0.96
C ALA A 565 18.93 -21.08 -0.06
N PHE A 566 18.67 -19.78 0.11
CA PHE A 566 19.28 -18.73 -0.70
C PHE A 566 20.83 -18.75 -0.60
N ASN A 567 21.38 -18.88 0.62
CA ASN A 567 22.83 -18.99 0.82
C ASN A 567 23.45 -20.21 0.10
N ALA A 568 22.78 -21.36 0.08
CA ALA A 568 23.23 -22.55 -0.65
C ALA A 568 23.23 -22.33 -2.17
N VAL A 569 22.21 -21.64 -2.71
CA VAL A 569 22.16 -21.26 -4.13
C VAL A 569 23.27 -20.26 -4.48
N LEU A 570 23.50 -19.23 -3.65
CA LEU A 570 24.61 -18.29 -3.81
C LEU A 570 25.97 -19.00 -3.80
N GLU A 571 26.18 -19.97 -2.90
CA GLU A 571 27.41 -20.76 -2.81
C GLU A 571 27.70 -21.54 -4.10
N VAL A 572 26.68 -22.18 -4.69
CA VAL A 572 26.80 -22.90 -5.97
C VAL A 572 27.20 -21.94 -7.10
N TRP A 573 26.59 -20.76 -7.17
CA TRP A 573 26.89 -19.79 -8.22
C TRP A 573 28.22 -19.06 -8.03
N TYR A 574 28.64 -18.80 -6.79
CA TYR A 574 29.96 -18.29 -6.47
C TYR A 574 31.06 -19.25 -6.94
N ARG A 575 30.92 -20.56 -6.68
CA ARG A 575 31.87 -21.58 -7.16
C ARG A 575 31.93 -21.68 -8.69
N ARG A 576 30.81 -21.41 -9.38
CA ARG A 576 30.71 -21.44 -10.86
C ARG A 576 31.29 -20.21 -11.55
N LEU A 577 31.09 -19.01 -10.97
CA LEU A 577 31.43 -17.72 -11.59
C LEU A 577 32.70 -17.09 -11.01
N GLY A 578 33.14 -17.51 -9.83
CA GLY A 578 34.35 -17.05 -9.16
C GLY A 578 34.46 -15.53 -9.11
N ALA A 579 35.54 -15.00 -9.67
CA ALA A 579 35.84 -13.58 -9.71
C ALA A 579 34.73 -12.69 -10.36
N LYS A 580 33.89 -13.26 -11.25
CA LYS A 580 32.81 -12.54 -11.92
C LYS A 580 31.49 -12.53 -11.13
N PHE A 581 31.38 -13.32 -10.06
CA PHE A 581 30.13 -13.49 -9.30
C PHE A 581 29.55 -12.16 -8.78
N ALA A 582 30.38 -11.29 -8.21
CA ALA A 582 29.94 -9.99 -7.68
C ALA A 582 29.42 -9.01 -8.75
N HIS A 583 29.72 -9.22 -10.05
CA HIS A 583 29.21 -8.40 -11.15
C HIS A 583 27.97 -9.02 -11.80
N PHE A 584 27.82 -10.34 -11.72
CA PHE A 584 26.62 -11.08 -12.14
C PHE A 584 25.41 -10.84 -11.21
N MET A 585 25.66 -10.52 -9.95
CA MET A 585 24.63 -10.40 -8.90
C MET A 585 23.93 -9.03 -8.90
N CYS A 586 23.06 -8.77 -9.89
CA CYS A 586 22.16 -7.61 -9.87
C CYS A 586 20.94 -7.81 -8.94
N ASN A 587 20.14 -6.75 -8.72
CA ASN A 587 18.91 -6.81 -7.93
C ASN A 587 17.92 -7.87 -8.46
N SER A 588 17.78 -8.00 -9.79
CA SER A 588 16.82 -8.91 -10.42
C SER A 588 17.25 -10.38 -10.31
N VAL A 589 18.55 -10.67 -10.53
CA VAL A 589 19.13 -12.00 -10.28
C VAL A 589 18.95 -12.39 -8.81
N ALA A 590 19.30 -11.49 -7.90
CA ALA A 590 19.15 -11.74 -6.46
C ALA A 590 17.70 -11.93 -6.01
N ALA A 591 16.73 -11.28 -6.67
CA ALA A 591 15.31 -11.51 -6.40
C ALA A 591 14.84 -12.89 -6.88
N ARG A 592 15.37 -13.40 -8.00
CA ARG A 592 14.91 -14.65 -8.65
C ARG A 592 15.69 -15.90 -8.23
N LEU A 593 16.95 -15.79 -7.80
CA LEU A 593 17.77 -16.95 -7.37
C LEU A 593 17.07 -17.74 -6.24
N GLY A 594 16.74 -19.00 -6.48
CA GLY A 594 15.95 -19.82 -5.55
C GLY A 594 14.58 -20.22 -6.10
N ASP A 595 14.05 -19.48 -7.08
CA ASP A 595 13.00 -20.00 -7.96
C ASP A 595 13.55 -21.21 -8.75
N PRO A 596 12.88 -22.38 -8.75
CA PRO A 596 13.37 -23.56 -9.44
C PRO A 596 13.48 -23.42 -10.96
N ALA A 597 12.54 -22.73 -11.60
CA ALA A 597 12.53 -22.53 -13.06
C ALA A 597 13.64 -21.57 -13.47
N PHE A 598 13.78 -20.44 -12.77
CA PHE A 598 14.91 -19.52 -12.96
C PHE A 598 16.25 -20.22 -12.75
N ASN A 599 16.41 -20.99 -11.66
CA ASN A 599 17.65 -21.71 -11.37
C ASN A 599 17.96 -22.78 -12.43
N ALA A 600 16.95 -23.47 -12.97
CA ALA A 600 17.11 -24.46 -14.02
C ALA A 600 17.53 -23.81 -15.35
N ALA A 601 16.80 -22.78 -15.80
CA ALA A 601 17.13 -22.01 -17.00
C ALA A 601 18.52 -21.38 -16.89
N LEU A 602 18.85 -20.74 -15.76
CA LEU A 602 20.16 -20.20 -15.47
C LEU A 602 21.26 -21.27 -15.52
N GLY A 603 20.97 -22.50 -15.05
CA GLY A 603 21.83 -23.66 -15.18
C GLY A 603 22.14 -24.05 -16.63
N VAL A 604 21.10 -24.07 -17.50
CA VAL A 604 21.24 -24.32 -18.95
C VAL A 604 22.10 -23.24 -19.62
N TRP A 605 21.79 -21.96 -19.37
CA TRP A 605 22.53 -20.84 -19.95
C TRP A 605 23.97 -20.74 -19.46
N PHE A 606 24.26 -21.16 -18.21
CA PHE A 606 25.65 -21.30 -17.75
C PHE A 606 26.41 -22.40 -18.49
N GLY A 607 25.78 -23.53 -18.80
CA GLY A 607 26.41 -24.60 -19.60
C GLY A 607 26.87 -24.11 -20.98
N ARG A 608 26.11 -23.18 -21.57
CA ARG A 608 26.34 -22.59 -22.90
C ARG A 608 27.33 -21.43 -22.87
N LEU A 609 27.03 -20.39 -22.09
CA LEU A 609 27.77 -19.12 -22.07
C LEU A 609 28.95 -19.12 -21.09
N ARG A 610 28.98 -20.03 -20.11
CA ARG A 610 30.04 -20.15 -19.08
C ARG A 610 30.37 -18.79 -18.46
N ALA A 611 31.63 -18.34 -18.58
CA ALA A 611 32.11 -17.07 -18.05
C ALA A 611 31.59 -15.82 -18.80
N ALA A 612 30.92 -15.96 -19.94
CA ALA A 612 30.22 -14.86 -20.63
C ALA A 612 28.82 -14.60 -20.06
N LEU A 613 28.24 -15.54 -19.29
CA LEU A 613 26.94 -15.39 -18.64
C LEU A 613 26.86 -14.11 -17.77
N ALA A 614 27.95 -13.78 -17.08
CA ALA A 614 28.03 -12.58 -16.24
C ALA A 614 27.88 -11.25 -17.01
N THR A 615 28.17 -11.25 -18.31
CA THR A 615 28.00 -10.09 -19.21
C THR A 615 26.65 -10.09 -19.92
N PHE A 616 26.04 -11.27 -20.10
CA PHE A 616 24.71 -11.45 -20.69
C PHE A 616 23.57 -11.17 -19.69
N MET A 617 23.80 -11.42 -18.39
CA MET A 617 22.77 -11.33 -17.37
C MET A 617 22.47 -9.87 -16.98
N CYS A 618 21.57 -9.23 -17.74
CA CYS A 618 21.02 -7.93 -17.42
C CYS A 618 19.70 -8.04 -16.61
N ASP A 619 19.21 -6.94 -16.04
CA ASP A 619 18.00 -6.95 -15.21
C ASP A 619 16.77 -7.49 -15.95
N SER A 620 16.60 -7.12 -17.22
CA SER A 620 15.50 -7.62 -18.07
C SER A 620 15.60 -9.12 -18.37
N VAL A 621 16.80 -9.66 -18.61
CA VAL A 621 17.00 -11.12 -18.75
C VAL A 621 16.65 -11.80 -17.44
N ALA A 622 17.20 -11.30 -16.32
CA ALA A 622 17.02 -11.91 -15.01
C ALA A 622 15.56 -11.92 -14.56
N ALA A 623 14.79 -10.87 -14.86
CA ALA A 623 13.37 -10.78 -14.55
C ALA A 623 12.52 -11.87 -15.23
N ARG A 624 12.94 -12.33 -16.43
CA ARG A 624 12.12 -13.14 -17.33
C ARG A 624 12.63 -14.56 -17.57
N LEU A 625 13.90 -14.83 -17.30
CA LEU A 625 14.51 -16.16 -17.46
C LEU A 625 13.75 -17.21 -16.65
N GLY A 626 13.33 -18.31 -17.30
CA GLY A 626 12.39 -19.29 -16.75
C GLY A 626 10.93 -19.11 -17.20
N GLU A 627 10.58 -18.02 -17.88
CA GLU A 627 9.29 -17.89 -18.59
C GLU A 627 9.35 -18.71 -19.90
N PRO A 628 8.43 -19.66 -20.16
CA PRO A 628 8.53 -20.55 -21.32
C PRO A 628 8.62 -19.85 -22.68
N ALA A 629 7.90 -18.74 -22.87
CA ALA A 629 7.94 -17.97 -24.12
C ALA A 629 9.26 -17.20 -24.29
N PHE A 630 9.80 -16.63 -23.21
CA PHE A 630 11.08 -15.94 -23.22
C PHE A 630 12.24 -16.92 -23.42
N ASP A 631 12.24 -18.03 -22.71
CA ASP A 631 13.26 -19.08 -22.82
C ASP A 631 13.27 -19.70 -24.23
N ALA A 632 12.09 -19.97 -24.82
CA ALA A 632 11.98 -20.48 -26.19
C ALA A 632 12.48 -19.47 -27.23
N ALA A 633 12.21 -18.17 -27.04
CA ALA A 633 12.73 -17.14 -27.92
C ALA A 633 14.26 -16.97 -27.75
N LEU A 634 14.79 -16.95 -26.52
CA LEU A 634 16.24 -16.96 -26.27
C LEU A 634 16.92 -18.17 -26.94
N GLU A 635 16.31 -19.36 -26.86
CA GLU A 635 16.82 -20.57 -27.50
C GLU A 635 16.93 -20.40 -29.03
N ALA A 636 15.86 -19.92 -29.66
CA ALA A 636 15.82 -19.69 -31.10
C ALA A 636 16.86 -18.66 -31.56
N TRP A 637 17.02 -17.55 -30.84
CA TRP A 637 17.98 -16.50 -31.17
C TRP A 637 19.44 -16.89 -30.87
N TYR A 638 19.69 -17.71 -29.84
CA TYR A 638 21.03 -18.26 -29.60
C TYR A 638 21.47 -19.20 -30.71
N GLY A 639 20.57 -20.07 -31.20
CA GLY A 639 20.84 -20.94 -32.34
C GLY A 639 21.16 -20.20 -33.65
N ARG A 640 20.66 -18.96 -33.80
CA ARG A 640 20.90 -18.09 -34.96
C ARG A 640 22.16 -17.25 -34.84
N LEU A 641 22.38 -16.60 -33.69
CA LEU A 641 23.42 -15.59 -33.50
C LEU A 641 24.73 -16.14 -32.92
N GLY A 642 24.71 -17.35 -32.35
CA GLY A 642 25.90 -18.04 -31.86
C GLY A 642 26.74 -17.19 -30.90
N ALA A 643 27.99 -16.93 -31.25
CA ALA A 643 28.93 -16.16 -30.42
C ALA A 643 28.49 -14.69 -30.17
N ASN A 644 27.71 -14.11 -31.09
CA ASN A 644 27.28 -12.70 -31.00
C ASN A 644 26.02 -12.49 -30.15
N PHE A 645 25.36 -13.57 -29.73
CA PHE A 645 24.10 -13.54 -28.97
C PHE A 645 24.17 -12.71 -27.67
N ALA A 646 25.29 -12.77 -26.97
CA ALA A 646 25.47 -12.05 -25.71
C ALA A 646 25.57 -10.52 -25.92
N THR A 647 26.09 -10.07 -27.06
CA THR A 647 26.17 -8.65 -27.44
C THR A 647 24.83 -8.11 -27.92
N PHE A 648 24.04 -8.95 -28.61
CA PHE A 648 22.70 -8.62 -29.09
C PHE A 648 21.65 -8.46 -27.97
N THR A 649 21.77 -9.22 -26.88
CA THR A 649 20.74 -9.25 -25.81
C THR A 649 20.84 -8.04 -24.87
N CYS A 650 20.51 -6.86 -25.37
CA CYS A 650 20.43 -5.63 -24.58
C CYS A 650 19.18 -5.61 -23.67
N ASN A 651 19.13 -4.67 -22.70
CA ASN A 651 18.02 -4.54 -21.76
C ASN A 651 16.65 -4.43 -22.47
N SER A 652 16.59 -3.67 -23.56
CA SER A 652 15.37 -3.46 -24.33
C SER A 652 14.93 -4.69 -25.12
N VAL A 653 15.88 -5.44 -25.71
CA VAL A 653 15.56 -6.73 -26.38
C VAL A 653 15.01 -7.71 -25.35
N ALA A 654 15.73 -7.92 -24.25
CA ALA A 654 15.32 -8.87 -23.22
C ALA A 654 13.98 -8.52 -22.56
N ALA A 655 13.65 -7.23 -22.39
CA ALA A 655 12.37 -6.80 -21.84
C ALA A 655 11.16 -7.19 -22.71
N ARG A 656 11.38 -7.45 -24.01
CA ARG A 656 10.31 -7.58 -25.02
C ARG A 656 10.31 -8.90 -25.79
N LEU A 657 11.42 -9.64 -25.78
CA LEU A 657 11.58 -10.95 -26.45
C LEU A 657 10.55 -11.98 -25.96
N GLY A 658 9.95 -12.79 -26.83
CA GLY A 658 8.84 -13.68 -26.46
C GLY A 658 7.47 -12.99 -26.41
N ALA A 659 7.38 -11.70 -26.76
CA ALA A 659 6.10 -11.01 -27.01
C ALA A 659 5.80 -11.05 -28.52
N PRO A 660 4.64 -11.60 -28.97
CA PRO A 660 4.41 -11.93 -30.39
C PRO A 660 4.66 -10.79 -31.38
N ALA A 661 4.20 -9.57 -31.07
CA ALA A 661 4.38 -8.40 -31.95
C ALA A 661 5.85 -7.95 -32.05
N PHE A 662 6.62 -8.09 -30.97
CA PHE A 662 8.05 -7.80 -30.99
C PHE A 662 8.81 -8.89 -31.72
N ASP A 663 8.51 -10.17 -31.46
CA ASP A 663 9.19 -11.29 -32.12
C ASP A 663 8.96 -11.29 -33.63
N VAL A 664 7.74 -11.03 -34.10
CA VAL A 664 7.43 -10.92 -35.54
C VAL A 664 8.22 -9.78 -36.20
N ALA A 665 8.33 -8.62 -35.57
CA ALA A 665 9.12 -7.53 -36.09
C ALA A 665 10.63 -7.84 -36.06
N LEU A 666 11.12 -8.44 -34.98
CA LEU A 666 12.51 -8.86 -34.79
C LEU A 666 12.94 -9.89 -35.85
N GLU A 667 12.10 -10.89 -36.13
CA GLU A 667 12.26 -11.84 -37.24
C GLU A 667 12.28 -11.15 -38.60
N THR A 668 11.35 -10.20 -38.83
CA THR A 668 11.25 -9.43 -40.08
C THR A 668 12.51 -8.61 -40.36
N TRP A 669 13.03 -7.93 -39.33
CA TRP A 669 14.25 -7.12 -39.45
C TRP A 669 15.53 -7.96 -39.57
N TYR A 670 15.60 -9.12 -38.91
CA TYR A 670 16.70 -10.07 -39.08
C TYR A 670 16.75 -10.65 -40.50
N GLY A 671 15.60 -11.05 -41.04
CA GLY A 671 15.48 -11.55 -42.42
C GLY A 671 15.88 -10.53 -43.50
N ARG A 672 15.94 -9.23 -43.15
CA ARG A 672 16.36 -8.14 -44.03
C ARG A 672 17.83 -7.78 -43.89
N LEU A 673 18.30 -7.64 -42.65
CA LEU A 673 19.65 -7.13 -42.34
C LEU A 673 20.72 -8.21 -42.25
N GLY A 674 20.34 -9.48 -42.09
CA GLY A 674 21.28 -10.60 -42.07
C GLY A 674 22.39 -10.43 -41.03
N ALA A 675 23.63 -10.30 -41.50
CA ALA A 675 24.81 -10.16 -40.62
C ALA A 675 24.82 -8.83 -39.84
N ASP A 676 24.33 -7.74 -40.44
CA ASP A 676 24.40 -6.40 -39.86
C ASP A 676 23.31 -6.13 -38.81
N PHE A 677 22.37 -7.08 -38.64
CA PHE A 677 21.29 -7.02 -37.67
C PHE A 677 21.78 -6.83 -36.22
N ILE A 678 22.90 -7.45 -35.84
CA ILE A 678 23.46 -7.34 -34.48
C ILE A 678 23.86 -5.90 -34.19
N THR A 679 24.41 -5.21 -35.19
CA THR A 679 24.86 -3.82 -35.13
C THR A 679 23.66 -2.87 -35.06
N PHE A 680 22.62 -3.12 -35.88
CA PHE A 680 21.36 -2.36 -35.87
C PHE A 680 20.59 -2.38 -34.54
N MET A 681 20.69 -3.46 -33.76
CA MET A 681 19.84 -3.71 -32.58
C MET A 681 20.33 -3.02 -31.30
N CYS A 682 20.37 -1.67 -31.33
CA CYS A 682 20.65 -0.84 -30.15
C CYS A 682 19.46 -0.76 -29.18
N ASN A 683 19.69 -0.28 -27.94
CA ASN A 683 18.66 -0.16 -26.89
C ASN A 683 17.42 0.61 -27.36
N SER A 684 17.62 1.70 -28.11
CA SER A 684 16.55 2.63 -28.50
C SER A 684 15.70 2.09 -29.67
N VAL A 685 16.30 1.37 -30.61
CA VAL A 685 15.58 0.62 -31.66
C VAL A 685 14.79 -0.52 -31.03
N ALA A 686 15.45 -1.33 -30.19
CA ALA A 686 14.83 -2.46 -29.50
C ALA A 686 13.64 -2.05 -28.63
N ALA A 687 13.70 -0.87 -27.97
CA ALA A 687 12.61 -0.33 -27.16
C ALA A 687 11.35 0.01 -27.96
N ARG A 688 11.44 0.14 -29.29
CA ARG A 688 10.35 0.62 -30.16
C ARG A 688 9.98 -0.32 -31.31
N LEU A 689 10.72 -1.39 -31.57
CA LEU A 689 10.50 -2.31 -32.70
C LEU A 689 9.13 -3.04 -32.75
N SER A 690 8.16 -2.74 -31.87
CA SER A 690 6.78 -3.25 -31.92
C SER A 690 5.72 -2.15 -32.02
N ASP A 691 6.16 -0.89 -32.12
CA ASP A 691 5.32 0.25 -32.49
C ASP A 691 5.17 0.20 -34.02
N GLU A 692 3.92 0.10 -34.50
CA GLU A 692 3.62 -0.04 -35.93
C GLU A 692 4.01 1.21 -36.73
N HIS A 693 3.88 2.40 -36.12
CA HIS A 693 4.28 3.66 -36.74
C HIS A 693 5.81 3.77 -36.81
N PHE A 694 6.50 3.43 -35.73
CA PHE A 694 7.96 3.35 -35.72
C PHE A 694 8.50 2.36 -36.76
N ASN A 695 7.91 1.15 -36.84
CA ASN A 695 8.27 0.19 -37.89
C ASN A 695 7.98 0.71 -39.30
N ALA A 696 6.83 1.35 -39.53
CA ALA A 696 6.50 1.93 -40.83
C ALA A 696 7.50 3.04 -41.26
N VAL A 697 8.01 3.83 -40.30
CA VAL A 697 9.07 4.81 -40.57
C VAL A 697 10.41 4.12 -40.86
N LEU A 698 10.81 3.12 -40.06
CA LEU A 698 12.02 2.32 -40.33
C LEU A 698 11.95 1.64 -41.71
N GLU A 699 10.79 1.11 -42.12
CA GLU A 699 10.55 0.54 -43.45
C GLU A 699 10.84 1.52 -44.60
N VAL A 700 10.40 2.77 -44.46
CA VAL A 700 10.65 3.83 -45.44
C VAL A 700 12.14 4.15 -45.53
N TRP A 701 12.84 4.22 -44.39
CA TRP A 701 14.27 4.49 -44.35
C TRP A 701 15.11 3.32 -44.88
N TYR A 702 14.76 2.08 -44.54
CA TYR A 702 15.42 0.89 -45.07
C TYR A 702 15.33 0.82 -46.61
N ARG A 703 14.18 1.15 -47.20
CA ARG A 703 14.01 1.24 -48.67
C ARG A 703 14.83 2.36 -49.32
N ARG A 704 15.22 3.39 -48.56
CA ARG A 704 16.03 4.53 -49.04
C ARG A 704 17.53 4.29 -48.91
N VAL A 705 17.98 3.65 -47.83
CA VAL A 705 19.41 3.53 -47.47
C VAL A 705 19.98 2.13 -47.76
N GLY A 706 19.14 1.08 -47.84
CA GLY A 706 19.56 -0.25 -48.24
C GLY A 706 20.56 -0.89 -47.26
N ALA A 707 21.67 -1.41 -47.79
CA ALA A 707 22.67 -2.16 -47.00
C ALA A 707 23.32 -1.32 -45.89
N ASP A 708 23.53 -0.03 -46.12
CA ASP A 708 24.20 0.85 -45.15
C ASP A 708 23.28 1.29 -43.98
N PHE A 709 22.00 0.87 -43.98
CA PHE A 709 21.01 1.25 -42.98
C PHE A 709 21.37 0.83 -41.55
N ALA A 710 22.08 -0.29 -41.38
CA ALA A 710 22.55 -0.74 -40.06
C ALA A 710 23.64 0.17 -39.49
N ALA A 711 24.59 0.63 -40.31
CA ALA A 711 25.64 1.57 -39.91
C ALA A 711 25.04 2.96 -39.60
N PHE A 712 24.09 3.41 -40.42
CA PHE A 712 23.33 4.64 -40.18
C PHE A 712 22.63 4.68 -38.80
N MET A 713 22.24 3.53 -38.23
CA MET A 713 21.58 3.46 -36.92
C MET A 713 22.54 3.35 -35.70
N CYS A 714 23.85 3.51 -35.90
CA CYS A 714 24.86 3.33 -34.83
C CYS A 714 25.61 4.59 -34.33
N ASP A 715 25.74 5.67 -35.10
CA ASP A 715 26.90 6.59 -34.99
C ASP A 715 26.65 8.08 -34.57
N GLY A 716 25.61 8.42 -33.78
CA GLY A 716 25.60 9.63 -32.89
C GLY A 716 24.93 11.02 -33.18
N VAL A 717 24.21 11.33 -34.29
CA VAL A 717 23.84 12.74 -34.70
C VAL A 717 23.07 13.54 -33.64
N ALA A 718 22.14 12.88 -32.97
CA ALA A 718 20.82 13.43 -32.65
C ALA A 718 20.76 14.57 -31.60
N ALA A 719 21.91 15.03 -31.11
CA ALA A 719 22.05 16.14 -30.18
C ALA A 719 22.09 17.54 -30.84
N ARG A 720 22.11 17.66 -32.18
CA ARG A 720 22.31 18.95 -32.89
C ARG A 720 21.29 19.30 -34.00
N LEU A 721 20.30 18.46 -34.26
CA LEU A 721 19.24 18.76 -35.26
C LEU A 721 18.30 19.86 -34.74
N GLY A 722 18.22 20.98 -35.49
CA GLY A 722 17.57 22.23 -35.08
C GLY A 722 18.55 23.40 -34.82
N ASP A 723 19.86 23.19 -35.03
CA ASP A 723 20.87 24.26 -35.11
C ASP A 723 21.03 24.66 -36.58
N LEU A 724 20.53 25.85 -36.96
CA LEU A 724 20.55 26.37 -38.34
C LEU A 724 21.95 26.34 -39.01
N ALA A 725 23.04 26.42 -38.23
CA ALA A 725 24.40 26.31 -38.78
C ALA A 725 24.82 24.85 -39.03
N PHE A 726 24.28 23.90 -38.26
CA PHE A 726 24.47 22.46 -38.44
C PHE A 726 23.61 21.93 -39.59
N ASP A 727 22.36 22.38 -39.71
CA ASP A 727 21.43 21.96 -40.76
C ASP A 727 21.88 22.47 -42.14
N ALA A 728 22.39 23.71 -42.23
CA ALA A 728 23.01 24.25 -43.44
C ALA A 728 24.32 23.52 -43.83
N ALA A 729 25.08 23.03 -42.84
CA ALA A 729 26.24 22.19 -43.13
C ALA A 729 25.81 20.81 -43.66
N LEU A 730 24.73 20.21 -43.12
CA LEU A 730 24.24 18.90 -43.56
C LEU A 730 23.91 18.86 -45.07
N GLU A 731 23.24 19.90 -45.60
CA GLU A 731 22.95 20.00 -47.04
C GLU A 731 24.21 20.14 -47.91
N VAL A 732 25.20 20.94 -47.47
CA VAL A 732 26.48 21.08 -48.20
C VAL A 732 27.27 19.76 -48.23
N TRP A 733 27.18 18.94 -47.17
CA TRP A 733 27.84 17.64 -47.12
C TRP A 733 27.07 16.54 -47.86
N ARG A 734 25.73 16.60 -47.90
CA ARG A 734 24.85 15.73 -48.72
C ARG A 734 25.25 15.77 -50.20
N GLY A 735 25.53 16.96 -50.73
CA GLY A 735 25.98 17.14 -52.11
C GLY A 735 27.43 16.74 -52.41
N ARG A 736 28.27 16.51 -51.38
CA ARG A 736 29.73 16.32 -51.55
C ARG A 736 30.25 14.91 -51.27
N LEU A 737 29.55 14.08 -50.48
CA LEU A 737 30.06 12.76 -50.06
C LEU A 737 29.40 11.53 -50.69
N GLY A 738 28.19 11.65 -51.25
CA GLY A 738 27.47 10.50 -51.82
C GLY A 738 27.43 9.29 -50.86
N ALA A 739 27.89 8.13 -51.33
CA ALA A 739 27.89 6.86 -50.60
C ALA A 739 28.74 6.81 -49.30
N LYS A 740 29.46 7.89 -48.94
CA LYS A 740 30.21 7.97 -47.66
C LYS A 740 29.49 8.71 -46.53
N PHE A 741 28.22 9.08 -46.72
CA PHE A 741 27.41 9.78 -45.72
C PHE A 741 26.95 8.87 -44.53
N ALA A 742 27.10 7.54 -44.64
CA ALA A 742 26.37 6.57 -43.83
C ALA A 742 26.95 6.17 -42.45
N SER A 743 27.83 6.99 -41.85
CA SER A 743 28.43 6.71 -40.52
C SER A 743 28.02 7.75 -39.47
N PHE A 744 26.71 7.83 -39.18
CA PHE A 744 26.08 8.69 -38.14
C PHE A 744 24.58 8.28 -38.02
N VAL A 745 24.02 7.67 -36.93
CA VAL A 745 23.24 8.25 -35.78
C VAL A 745 22.99 7.23 -34.63
N CYS A 746 22.87 7.63 -33.34
CA CYS A 746 22.29 6.81 -32.27
C CYS A 746 21.49 7.64 -31.21
N ASP A 747 20.73 6.93 -30.36
CA ASP A 747 19.80 7.36 -29.31
C ASP A 747 18.74 8.43 -29.65
N SER A 748 19.07 9.73 -29.75
CA SER A 748 18.02 10.77 -29.73
C SER A 748 17.14 10.87 -30.99
N VAL A 749 17.50 10.25 -32.12
CA VAL A 749 16.59 10.12 -33.29
C VAL A 749 15.50 9.09 -33.00
N ALA A 750 15.87 7.91 -32.47
CA ALA A 750 14.90 6.87 -32.13
C ALA A 750 13.93 7.31 -31.01
N ALA A 751 14.33 8.27 -30.17
CA ALA A 751 13.46 8.93 -29.19
C ALA A 751 12.48 9.95 -29.81
N ARG A 752 12.83 10.59 -30.95
CA ARG A 752 12.02 11.62 -31.61
C ARG A 752 11.12 11.11 -32.75
N LEU A 753 11.39 9.94 -33.33
CA LEU A 753 10.50 9.35 -34.35
C LEU A 753 9.06 9.20 -33.83
N GLY A 754 8.04 9.56 -34.60
CA GLY A 754 6.66 9.61 -34.12
C GLY A 754 6.28 10.86 -33.31
N ASP A 755 7.20 11.80 -33.07
CA ASP A 755 6.84 13.20 -32.83
C ASP A 755 6.35 13.77 -34.16
N PRO A 756 5.09 14.26 -34.27
CA PRO A 756 4.55 14.74 -35.53
C PRO A 756 5.36 15.87 -36.18
N ALA A 757 6.03 16.72 -35.39
CA ALA A 757 6.83 17.81 -35.92
C ALA A 757 8.17 17.31 -36.48
N PHE A 758 8.84 16.38 -35.79
CA PHE A 758 10.08 15.77 -36.27
C PHE A 758 9.84 14.84 -37.47
N ASP A 759 8.73 14.08 -37.46
CA ASP A 759 8.32 13.26 -38.59
C ASP A 759 7.99 14.11 -39.83
N GLU A 760 7.38 15.29 -39.65
CA GLU A 760 7.09 16.21 -40.76
C GLU A 760 8.36 16.90 -41.28
N GLU A 761 9.27 17.30 -40.39
CA GLU A 761 10.61 17.79 -40.73
C GLU A 761 11.36 16.74 -41.59
N LEU A 762 11.36 15.47 -41.17
CA LEU A 762 11.89 14.33 -41.94
C LEU A 762 11.15 14.06 -43.27
N ARG A 763 9.86 14.39 -43.38
CA ARG A 763 9.12 14.33 -44.66
C ARG A 763 9.53 15.47 -45.59
N THR A 764 9.71 16.69 -45.10
CA THR A 764 10.12 17.84 -45.93
C THR A 764 11.49 17.65 -46.59
N TRP A 765 12.37 16.84 -46.01
CA TRP A 765 13.66 16.45 -46.61
C TRP A 765 13.51 15.54 -47.86
N GLY A 766 12.29 15.06 -48.15
CA GLY A 766 11.89 14.41 -49.40
C GLY A 766 10.81 15.22 -50.12
N ALA A 767 11.19 16.32 -50.77
CA ALA A 767 10.32 17.12 -51.60
C ALA A 767 9.68 16.29 -52.75
N GLY A 768 8.44 16.62 -53.09
CA GLY A 768 7.61 15.87 -54.05
C GLY A 768 8.02 16.00 -55.52
N ASP A 769 7.29 15.26 -56.36
CA ASP A 769 7.53 15.08 -57.79
C ASP A 769 7.81 16.37 -58.57
N ASN A 770 8.96 16.41 -59.23
CA ASN A 770 9.13 17.15 -60.48
C ASN A 770 9.62 16.17 -61.55
N LEU A 771 8.66 15.66 -62.33
CA LEU A 771 8.92 14.95 -63.58
C LEU A 771 9.36 15.95 -64.67
N ALA A 772 10.20 15.45 -65.58
CA ALA A 772 10.49 16.01 -66.91
C ALA A 772 11.35 17.29 -67.01
N GLU A 773 12.62 17.23 -66.58
CA GLU A 773 13.73 17.93 -67.29
C GLU A 773 15.09 17.28 -66.96
N ALA A 774 15.62 16.45 -67.88
CA ALA A 774 17.01 15.91 -67.92
C ALA A 774 17.19 14.78 -68.96
N GLY A 775 16.15 14.39 -69.71
CA GLY A 775 16.23 13.46 -70.84
C GLY A 775 16.94 14.02 -72.08
N ALA A 776 18.08 14.68 -71.91
CA ALA A 776 18.99 15.18 -72.96
C ALA A 776 20.32 15.66 -72.33
N GLY A 777 21.18 14.72 -71.91
CA GLY A 777 22.44 15.06 -71.22
C GLY A 777 23.50 13.96 -71.19
N ALA A 778 23.36 12.92 -72.02
CA ALA A 778 24.49 12.03 -72.31
C ALA A 778 25.52 12.75 -73.20
N GLU A 779 26.76 12.27 -73.20
CA GLU A 779 27.84 12.60 -74.17
C GLU A 779 28.65 13.91 -74.03
N ALA A 780 28.55 14.70 -72.95
CA ALA A 780 29.36 15.93 -72.79
C ALA A 780 30.50 15.90 -71.74
N ALA A 781 30.35 15.23 -70.60
CA ALA A 781 31.25 15.36 -69.45
C ALA A 781 32.39 14.32 -69.36
N ALA A 782 32.72 13.64 -70.46
CA ALA A 782 33.78 12.63 -70.53
C ALA A 782 35.14 13.18 -71.02
N ALA A 783 35.30 14.51 -71.11
CA ALA A 783 36.44 15.15 -71.78
C ALA A 783 37.36 16.00 -70.87
N ASP A 784 36.89 16.54 -69.74
CA ASP A 784 37.64 17.59 -69.00
C ASP A 784 38.48 17.09 -67.81
N VAL A 785 38.61 15.77 -67.59
CA VAL A 785 39.47 15.21 -66.51
C VAL A 785 40.95 15.08 -66.94
N GLU A 786 41.29 15.40 -68.19
CA GLU A 786 42.68 15.41 -68.68
C GLU A 786 43.40 16.77 -68.46
N ALA A 787 42.74 17.75 -67.83
CA ALA A 787 43.28 19.10 -67.65
C ALA A 787 43.03 19.70 -66.25
N GLU A 788 43.71 19.18 -65.22
CA GLU A 788 44.46 20.02 -64.25
C GLU A 788 45.39 19.21 -63.33
N HIS A 789 46.31 18.47 -63.96
CA HIS A 789 47.55 18.05 -63.33
C HIS A 789 48.47 19.29 -63.14
N LYS A 790 48.21 20.11 -62.11
CA LYS A 790 49.12 21.13 -61.51
C LYS A 790 48.42 21.92 -60.38
N GLN A 791 48.75 21.62 -59.13
CA GLN A 791 49.46 22.52 -58.20
C GLN A 791 49.53 21.81 -56.82
N GLY A 792 50.73 21.52 -56.33
CA GLY A 792 51.01 21.22 -54.93
C GLY A 792 52.05 22.23 -54.41
N GLU A 793 52.50 22.05 -53.15
CA GLU A 793 53.43 22.97 -52.43
C GLU A 793 52.72 24.32 -52.07
N GLU A 794 52.97 25.02 -50.96
CA GLU A 794 53.82 24.88 -49.76
C GLU A 794 52.87 24.86 -48.51
N ASP A 795 53.21 24.62 -47.24
CA ASP A 795 54.47 24.40 -46.48
C ASP A 795 54.16 23.48 -45.23
N ASP A 796 55.11 23.26 -44.32
CA ASP A 796 55.05 22.29 -43.19
C ASP A 796 55.29 22.96 -41.79
N GLU A 797 55.39 22.14 -40.74
CA GLU A 797 56.01 22.40 -39.42
C GLU A 797 55.26 23.31 -38.39
N ASN A 798 55.29 23.06 -37.06
CA ASN A 798 56.14 22.14 -36.29
C ASN A 798 55.43 21.59 -35.02
N ALA A 799 55.64 20.30 -34.75
CA ALA A 799 55.40 19.66 -33.45
C ALA A 799 56.74 19.66 -32.64
N ALA A 800 56.92 19.12 -31.42
CA ALA A 800 56.18 18.12 -30.66
C ALA A 800 56.60 18.13 -29.17
N PRO A 801 55.82 17.49 -28.27
CA PRO A 801 56.29 17.03 -26.97
C PRO A 801 56.91 15.61 -27.05
N LYS A 802 57.86 15.31 -26.15
CA LYS A 802 58.36 13.96 -25.80
C LYS A 802 58.56 13.92 -24.27
N SER A 803 58.51 12.80 -23.55
CA SER A 803 58.64 11.38 -23.92
C SER A 803 57.83 10.53 -22.92
N CYS A 804 57.07 9.52 -23.35
CA CYS A 804 57.49 8.11 -23.56
C CYS A 804 57.73 7.34 -22.24
N VAL A 805 56.97 6.27 -21.92
CA VAL A 805 56.79 4.97 -22.62
C VAL A 805 58.00 4.05 -22.46
N ALA A 806 57.78 2.82 -21.97
CA ALA A 806 58.13 1.58 -22.67
C ALA A 806 57.84 0.33 -21.80
N GLY A 807 57.33 -0.74 -22.41
CA GLY A 807 57.03 -1.98 -21.68
C GLY A 807 56.60 -3.20 -22.48
N VAL A 808 57.01 -3.33 -23.76
CA VAL A 808 57.32 -4.60 -24.47
C VAL A 808 56.16 -5.62 -24.66
N LEU A 809 55.59 -5.84 -25.86
CA LEU A 809 56.11 -6.30 -27.17
C LEU A 809 56.23 -7.83 -27.36
N TRP A 810 55.39 -8.36 -28.26
CA TRP A 810 55.68 -9.40 -29.27
C TRP A 810 54.97 -8.89 -30.56
N ASN A 811 55.64 -8.45 -31.64
CA ASN A 811 56.51 -9.14 -32.61
C ASN A 811 55.76 -10.23 -33.42
N ALA A 812 55.83 -10.32 -34.77
CA ALA A 812 56.62 -9.64 -35.81
C ALA A 812 55.75 -9.40 -37.09
N SER A 813 56.06 -8.55 -38.08
CA SER A 813 57.27 -8.49 -38.92
C SER A 813 57.50 -7.12 -39.59
N ALA A 814 58.71 -6.93 -40.15
CA ALA A 814 59.29 -5.73 -40.74
C ALA A 814 58.71 -5.25 -42.11
N ALA A 815 59.10 -4.01 -42.45
CA ALA A 815 59.06 -3.29 -43.75
C ALA A 815 57.69 -2.88 -44.32
N THR A 816 57.42 -1.63 -44.76
CA THR A 816 58.13 -0.31 -44.77
C THR A 816 57.11 0.75 -45.24
N ALA A 817 57.15 2.06 -44.93
CA ALA A 817 58.01 2.86 -44.05
C ALA A 817 57.35 4.22 -43.69
N ARG A 818 57.64 4.68 -42.46
CA ARG A 818 57.49 6.06 -41.91
C ARG A 818 56.07 6.65 -41.81
N TRP A 819 55.98 7.60 -40.89
CA TRP A 819 54.86 7.82 -39.97
C TRP A 819 53.76 8.71 -40.53
#